data_AF-A0A7N6FJW9-F1
#
_entry.id   AF-A0A7N6FJW9-F1
#
_cell.length_a   1.000
_cell.length_b   1.000
_cell.length_c   1.000
_cell.angle_alpha   90.00
_cell.angle_beta   90.00
_cell.angle_gamma   90.00
#
_symmetry.space_group_name_H-M   'P 1'
#
loop_
_entity.id
_entity.type
_entity.pdbx_description
1 polymer ?
#
loop_
_entity_poly.entity_id
_entity_poly.type
_entity_poly.pdbx_seq_one_letter_code
_entity_poly.pdbx_strand_id
1 'polypeptide(L)'
;HLDRISSFVYTGYSLNCASQISVKHAKASTMFEYSAFRVGMVQFGMADFRLTPHIDNLEVANSFAVTNCFCSQFSRGVYAIFGFYDKKSVNTITSFCETLHVSFITPSFPAEGMNQFVLQMRPDIKGPLVSLVEYYKWEKFAYLYDSDRGLSTLQVILDTAAEKKWVVTAINVGNLKDERKDEAYRSLFQDLEIRKERRIILDCEQDKVKDIMEQVGANTNNNIHQHPSPGFLDGDLSKIQYGGANVSGFQIVDFDDPVVAKFDQRWEALEEKEYPGCVDTKVIMTLTYDAVHVMTEAFRFLHKQRIDMSRRGNSGDCLANPAVPWAQGVEIERALKQVRVDGLTGNIQFDQYGKRINYSVTVMELKNNGPVKIGYWNEVDKMVVTKSDLYPNDTMGMENKTVIVTTILEAPYVMLKKNAELFQDNDRYEGYCVDLAAEIAKHCGIRYQLKIVGDGKYGARDAETKIWNGMVGELVYGKADIAIAPLTITLVREEVIDFSKPFMSLGISIMIKKPQKSKPGVFSFLDPLAYEIWMCIVFAYIGVSVVLFLVSRFSPYEWTLEEPEDGALPLTTESTNEFGIFNSLWFSLGAFMRQGCDISPRSLSGRIVGGVWWFFTLIIISSYTANLAAFLTVERMVSPIESAEDLAKQTEIAYGTLDSGSTKEFFRRSKIALFDKMWQYMKSAEPSVFVKKTSEGVLRVRKSKGKYAYLLESTMNEYIEQRKPCDTMKVGGNLDSKGYGIATPKGSPLRNAVNLAVLKLNEQGLLDKLKNKWWYDKGECGSGGGESKVNTHSHTHKHILNYTTVKVTLGFHVRHSKETAQL
;
A
#
# COMPACT_ATOMS: atom_id res chain seq x y z
N HIS A 1 60.22 7.44 81.34
CA HIS A 1 61.20 8.43 80.86
C HIS A 1 61.32 8.26 79.36
N LEU A 2 60.61 9.13 78.62
CA LEU A 2 61.19 10.26 77.87
C LEU A 2 61.94 9.75 76.63
N ASP A 3 61.35 9.89 75.44
CA ASP A 3 61.23 11.13 74.65
C ASP A 3 62.47 11.44 73.80
N ARG A 4 62.18 11.98 72.61
CA ARG A 4 63.07 12.54 71.58
C ARG A 4 63.69 11.45 70.69
N ILE A 5 63.58 11.47 69.36
CA ILE A 5 63.66 12.60 68.42
C ILE A 5 62.91 12.22 67.13
N SER A 6 61.98 13.05 66.64
CA SER A 6 61.90 13.44 65.22
C SER A 6 60.72 14.39 64.98
N SER A 7 60.97 15.66 65.25
CA SER A 7 60.23 16.77 64.66
C SER A 7 60.70 16.97 63.23
N PHE A 8 59.90 16.53 62.25
CA PHE A 8 59.87 17.13 60.92
C PHE A 8 58.41 17.39 60.57
N VAL A 9 58.02 18.65 60.74
CA VAL A 9 56.74 19.20 60.31
C VAL A 9 56.78 19.26 58.78
N TYR A 10 56.05 18.38 58.11
CA TYR A 10 55.57 18.61 56.74
C TYR A 10 54.15 19.15 56.84
N THR A 11 54.01 20.46 56.72
CA THR A 11 52.73 21.15 56.49
C THR A 11 52.22 20.82 55.08
N GLY A 12 51.53 19.69 54.95
CA GLY A 12 50.72 19.39 53.77
C GLY A 12 49.39 20.12 53.85
N TYR A 13 49.14 21.06 52.94
CA TYR A 13 47.83 21.71 52.79
C TYR A 13 46.79 20.68 52.31
N SER A 14 45.92 20.23 53.22
CA SER A 14 44.70 19.48 52.89
C SER A 14 43.66 20.44 52.33
N LEU A 15 43.50 20.52 51.01
CA LEU A 15 42.36 21.21 50.39
C LEU A 15 41.09 20.34 50.48
N ASN A 16 40.06 20.80 51.19
CA ASN A 16 38.74 20.16 51.24
C ASN A 16 38.01 20.32 49.88
N CYS A 17 38.23 19.41 48.94
CA CYS A 17 38.07 19.74 47.51
C CYS A 17 36.80 19.28 46.76
N ALA A 18 35.85 18.54 47.34
CA ALA A 18 34.56 18.27 46.65
C ALA A 18 33.49 17.76 47.60
N SER A 19 32.22 18.13 47.42
CA SER A 19 31.10 17.39 48.02
C SER A 19 30.24 16.74 46.97
N GLN A 20 29.84 15.51 47.22
CA GLN A 20 28.87 14.78 46.41
C GLN A 20 27.50 14.87 47.08
N ILE A 21 26.53 15.46 46.40
CA ILE A 21 25.12 15.28 46.77
C ILE A 21 24.67 14.00 46.05
N SER A 22 24.71 12.89 46.78
CA SER A 22 24.18 11.59 46.38
C SER A 22 22.71 11.45 46.83
N VAL A 23 22.04 10.43 46.34
CA VAL A 23 20.60 10.26 46.44
C VAL A 23 20.25 9.10 47.38
N LYS A 24 19.37 9.29 48.36
CA LYS A 24 18.67 8.23 49.12
C LYS A 24 17.18 8.39 48.83
N HIS A 25 16.70 7.66 47.84
CA HIS A 25 15.92 6.46 48.12
C HIS A 25 15.74 5.63 46.84
N ALA A 26 15.99 4.32 46.99
CA ALA A 26 15.41 3.21 46.24
C ALA A 26 15.51 3.22 44.70
N LYS A 27 16.68 2.82 44.17
CA LYS A 27 16.82 1.86 43.04
C LYS A 27 18.28 1.44 42.94
N ALA A 28 18.54 0.26 42.36
CA ALA A 28 19.89 -0.25 42.16
C ALA A 28 20.83 0.78 41.47
N SER A 29 20.28 1.68 40.65
CA SER A 29 20.96 2.77 39.92
C SER A 29 21.92 3.62 40.77
N THR A 30 21.52 4.00 41.99
CA THR A 30 22.33 4.84 42.90
C THR A 30 23.63 4.19 43.40
N MET A 31 23.71 2.85 43.40
CA MET A 31 24.92 2.13 43.84
C MET A 31 26.01 2.14 42.78
N PHE A 32 25.64 2.07 41.50
CA PHE A 32 26.58 2.08 40.36
C PHE A 32 27.30 3.43 40.23
N GLU A 33 26.56 4.53 40.39
CA GLU A 33 27.07 5.90 40.24
C GLU A 33 28.09 6.26 41.33
N TYR A 34 27.83 5.80 42.56
CA TYR A 34 28.76 5.97 43.67
C TYR A 34 30.07 5.20 43.45
N SER A 35 29.97 3.97 42.94
CA SER A 35 31.13 3.15 42.57
C SER A 35 31.99 3.82 41.50
N ALA A 36 31.35 4.36 40.45
CA ALA A 36 32.04 5.07 39.37
C ALA A 36 32.80 6.31 39.85
N PHE A 37 32.16 7.09 40.73
CA PHE A 37 32.77 8.28 41.32
C PHE A 37 34.01 7.90 42.17
N ARG A 38 33.91 6.86 43.00
CA ARG A 38 35.06 6.35 43.78
C ARG A 38 36.21 5.88 42.90
N VAL A 39 35.92 5.13 41.83
CA VAL A 39 36.93 4.63 40.89
C VAL A 39 37.62 5.80 40.18
N GLY A 40 36.86 6.80 39.72
CA GLY A 40 37.42 8.02 39.14
C GLY A 40 38.36 8.76 40.11
N MET A 41 37.97 8.89 41.37
CA MET A 41 38.79 9.57 42.39
C MET A 41 40.11 8.87 42.67
N VAL A 42 40.12 7.53 42.71
CA VAL A 42 41.35 6.74 42.89
C VAL A 42 42.25 6.86 41.66
N GLN A 43 41.66 6.81 40.46
CA GLN A 43 42.40 6.80 39.20
C GLN A 43 43.05 8.16 38.89
N PHE A 44 42.34 9.26 39.16
CA PHE A 44 42.81 10.61 38.87
C PHE A 44 43.46 11.31 40.07
N GLY A 45 43.53 10.65 41.23
CA GLY A 45 44.14 11.18 42.45
C GLY A 45 45.60 11.59 42.24
N MET A 46 45.98 12.76 42.75
CA MET A 46 47.34 13.29 42.67
C MET A 46 48.00 13.41 44.04
N ALA A 47 49.34 13.52 44.05
CA ALA A 47 50.11 13.74 45.26
C ALA A 47 49.97 15.18 45.79
N ASP A 48 49.82 16.16 44.89
CA ASP A 48 49.87 17.59 45.22
C ASP A 48 48.56 18.12 45.84
N PHE A 49 47.41 17.54 45.48
CA PHE A 49 46.12 17.80 46.12
C PHE A 49 45.21 16.57 46.04
N ARG A 50 44.30 16.44 47.01
CA ARG A 50 43.32 15.35 47.07
C ARG A 50 41.90 15.92 47.14
N LEU A 51 40.99 15.35 46.35
CA LEU A 51 39.57 15.60 46.46
C LEU A 51 39.03 14.82 47.67
N THR A 52 38.31 15.48 48.59
CA THR A 52 37.75 14.86 49.80
C THR A 52 36.23 14.87 49.72
N PRO A 53 35.57 13.77 49.32
CA PRO A 53 34.15 13.78 49.00
C PRO A 53 33.30 13.77 50.26
N HIS A 54 32.44 14.78 50.43
CA HIS A 54 31.37 14.74 51.42
C HIS A 54 30.06 14.27 50.77
N ILE A 55 29.65 13.03 51.08
CA ILE A 55 28.50 12.37 50.44
C ILE A 55 27.26 12.53 51.31
N ASP A 56 26.28 13.27 50.82
CA ASP A 56 24.92 13.26 51.37
C ASP A 56 24.06 12.32 50.53
N ASN A 57 23.17 11.53 51.13
CA ASN A 57 22.20 10.77 50.37
C ASN A 57 20.79 11.33 50.64
N LEU A 58 20.08 11.83 49.62
CA LEU A 58 18.72 12.40 49.74
C LEU A 58 17.77 12.08 48.58
N GLU A 59 16.46 12.32 48.70
CA GLU A 59 15.55 12.15 47.56
C GLU A 59 15.55 13.40 46.65
N VAL A 60 15.95 13.25 45.39
CA VAL A 60 16.12 14.39 44.45
C VAL A 60 14.80 15.04 44.04
N ALA A 61 13.70 14.28 44.09
CA ALA A 61 12.37 14.77 43.78
C ALA A 61 11.85 15.78 44.82
N ASN A 62 12.38 15.73 46.05
CA ASN A 62 11.99 16.63 47.12
C ASN A 62 12.92 17.85 47.17
N SER A 63 12.47 18.95 46.57
CA SER A 63 13.23 20.20 46.52
C SER A 63 13.61 20.75 47.90
N PHE A 64 12.84 20.49 48.96
CA PHE A 64 13.19 20.92 50.32
C PHE A 64 14.40 20.14 50.88
N ALA A 65 14.44 18.82 50.64
CA ALA A 65 15.58 18.00 51.04
C ALA A 65 16.85 18.43 50.29
N VAL A 66 16.72 18.73 48.99
CA VAL A 66 17.80 19.29 48.17
C VAL A 66 18.28 20.63 48.73
N THR A 67 17.38 21.55 49.09
CA THR A 67 17.74 22.84 49.70
C THR A 67 18.53 22.67 50.99
N ASN A 68 18.05 21.82 51.92
CA ASN A 68 18.72 21.62 53.21
C ASN A 68 20.13 21.02 53.02
N CYS A 69 20.26 20.06 52.10
CA CYS A 69 21.56 19.49 51.76
C CYS A 69 22.49 20.52 51.12
N PHE A 70 22.01 21.29 50.16
CA PHE A 70 22.79 22.36 49.53
C PHE A 70 23.30 23.36 50.58
N CYS A 71 22.44 23.79 51.50
CA CYS A 71 22.80 24.68 52.61
C CYS A 71 23.80 24.07 53.59
N SER A 72 23.67 22.77 53.90
CA SER A 72 24.65 22.02 54.70
C SER A 72 26.03 22.00 54.02
N GLN A 73 26.07 21.71 52.72
CA GLN A 73 27.33 21.67 51.94
C GLN A 73 27.95 23.06 51.80
N PHE A 74 27.13 24.08 51.59
CA PHE A 74 27.58 25.47 51.58
C PHE A 74 28.20 25.86 52.93
N SER A 75 27.53 25.54 54.06
CA SER A 75 28.01 25.82 55.42
C SER A 75 29.35 25.12 55.71
N ARG A 76 29.57 23.93 55.14
CA ARG A 76 30.84 23.18 55.23
C ARG A 76 31.97 23.80 54.41
N GLY A 77 31.66 24.73 53.52
CA GLY A 77 32.66 25.45 52.74
C GLY A 77 33.25 24.67 51.57
N VAL A 78 32.44 23.83 50.93
CA VAL A 78 32.85 23.01 49.78
C VAL A 78 33.16 23.88 48.56
N TYR A 79 34.12 23.43 47.74
CA TYR A 79 34.56 24.19 46.56
C TYR A 79 33.80 23.86 45.27
N ALA A 80 33.20 22.69 45.18
CA ALA A 80 32.36 22.30 44.06
C ALA A 80 31.37 21.24 44.55
N ILE A 81 30.18 21.26 43.98
CA ILE A 81 29.13 20.29 44.27
C ILE A 81 28.93 19.41 43.03
N PHE A 82 29.09 18.11 43.19
CA PHE A 82 28.71 17.15 42.16
C PHE A 82 27.40 16.46 42.58
N GLY A 83 26.44 16.35 41.67
CA GLY A 83 25.20 15.65 41.98
C GLY A 83 24.20 15.59 40.84
N PHE A 84 23.06 14.99 41.17
CA PHE A 84 21.93 14.85 40.27
C PHE A 84 20.84 15.84 40.65
N TYR A 85 20.10 16.29 39.66
CA TYR A 85 18.80 16.94 39.88
C TYR A 85 17.70 16.22 39.10
N ASP A 86 16.49 16.44 39.56
CA ASP A 86 15.23 16.06 38.95
C ASP A 86 14.57 17.31 38.37
N LYS A 87 13.57 17.15 37.51
CA LYS A 87 12.80 18.27 36.94
C LYS A 87 12.18 19.17 38.01
N LYS A 88 11.84 18.61 39.18
CA LYS A 88 11.27 19.39 40.29
C LYS A 88 12.32 20.22 41.05
N SER A 89 13.57 19.77 41.07
CA SER A 89 14.66 20.38 41.84
C SER A 89 15.67 21.18 41.00
N VAL A 90 15.62 21.07 39.67
CA VAL A 90 16.52 21.81 38.75
C VAL A 90 16.46 23.33 38.96
N ASN A 91 15.27 23.89 39.15
CA ASN A 91 15.07 25.33 39.39
C ASN A 91 15.63 25.77 40.75
N THR A 92 15.57 24.88 41.75
CA THR A 92 16.15 25.13 43.08
C THR A 92 17.67 25.19 42.97
N ILE A 93 18.29 24.17 42.35
CA ILE A 93 19.75 24.10 42.21
C ILE A 93 20.29 25.27 41.40
N THR A 94 19.72 25.55 40.23
CA THR A 94 20.16 26.66 39.36
C THR A 94 20.10 28.00 40.09
N SER A 95 18.99 28.30 40.76
CA SER A 95 18.81 29.53 41.55
C SER A 95 19.85 29.69 42.67
N PHE A 96 20.11 28.62 43.44
CA PHE A 96 21.11 28.66 44.51
C PHE A 96 22.55 28.77 43.98
N CYS A 97 22.88 28.08 42.89
CA CYS A 97 24.22 28.10 42.29
C CYS A 97 24.56 29.50 41.74
N GLU A 98 23.60 30.14 41.07
CA GLU A 98 23.76 31.50 40.54
C GLU A 98 23.87 32.55 41.66
N THR A 99 23.04 32.42 42.72
CA THR A 99 23.07 33.37 43.83
C THR A 99 24.35 33.27 44.64
N LEU A 100 24.78 32.04 44.99
CA LEU A 100 25.90 31.81 45.91
C LEU A 100 27.25 31.62 45.20
N HIS A 101 27.25 31.61 43.85
CA HIS A 101 28.43 31.40 43.01
C HIS A 101 29.15 30.08 43.33
N VAL A 102 28.37 28.99 43.47
CA VAL A 102 28.88 27.65 43.74
C VAL A 102 28.74 26.81 42.48
N SER A 103 29.87 26.30 41.97
CA SER A 103 29.87 25.46 40.77
C SER A 103 29.23 24.08 41.05
N PHE A 104 28.22 23.74 40.26
CA PHE A 104 27.49 22.47 40.31
C PHE A 104 27.74 21.65 39.05
N ILE A 105 28.24 20.42 39.19
CA ILE A 105 28.53 19.51 38.07
C ILE A 105 27.52 18.37 38.07
N THR A 106 26.93 18.06 36.92
CA THR A 106 25.86 17.07 36.83
C THR A 106 25.84 16.22 35.56
N PRO A 107 25.56 14.91 35.66
CA PRO A 107 25.29 14.03 34.52
C PRO A 107 23.78 13.88 34.20
N SER A 108 22.91 14.65 34.89
CA SER A 108 21.46 14.71 34.63
C SER A 108 21.14 15.24 33.23
N PHE A 109 19.85 15.24 32.87
CA PHE A 109 19.38 15.78 31.60
C PHE A 109 19.72 17.28 31.46
N PRO A 110 20.00 17.82 30.26
CA PRO A 110 20.35 19.22 30.09
C PRO A 110 19.24 20.18 30.55
N ALA A 111 19.60 21.20 31.35
CA ALA A 111 18.63 22.19 31.84
C ALA A 111 18.21 23.18 30.74
N GLU A 112 16.96 23.64 30.82
CA GLU A 112 16.43 24.70 29.97
C GLU A 112 16.99 26.07 30.41
N GLY A 113 17.31 26.95 29.45
CA GLY A 113 17.86 28.28 29.70
C GLY A 113 19.38 28.40 29.57
N MET A 114 19.89 29.57 29.97
CA MET A 114 21.30 29.98 29.94
C MET A 114 21.81 30.13 31.37
N ASN A 115 21.85 29.01 32.09
CA ASN A 115 22.15 29.02 33.53
C ASN A 115 23.68 29.14 33.75
N GLN A 116 24.08 29.92 34.76
CA GLN A 116 25.48 30.02 35.17
C GLN A 116 25.77 29.11 36.37
N PHE A 117 27.04 28.81 36.61
CA PHE A 117 27.52 27.90 37.67
C PHE A 117 27.05 26.45 37.58
N VAL A 118 26.48 26.01 36.45
CA VAL A 118 26.04 24.63 36.23
C VAL A 118 26.77 24.02 35.04
N LEU A 119 27.53 22.95 35.28
CA LEU A 119 28.25 22.18 34.27
C LEU A 119 27.51 20.87 33.96
N GLN A 120 27.09 20.70 32.71
CA GLN A 120 26.24 19.59 32.27
C GLN A 120 27.06 18.60 31.44
N MET A 121 27.25 17.40 31.96
CA MET A 121 28.05 16.35 31.31
C MET A 121 27.29 15.64 30.19
N ARG A 122 25.96 15.60 30.26
CA ARG A 122 25.14 14.94 29.24
C ARG A 122 25.01 15.86 28.01
N PRO A 123 25.36 15.39 26.81
CA PRO A 123 25.17 16.17 25.59
C PRO A 123 23.69 16.24 25.19
N ASP A 124 23.37 17.17 24.31
CA ASP A 124 22.02 17.36 23.78
C ASP A 124 21.66 16.28 22.73
N ILE A 125 20.49 15.66 22.85
CA ILE A 125 20.03 14.59 21.94
C ILE A 125 18.98 15.07 20.93
N LYS A 126 18.55 16.33 21.02
CA LYS A 126 17.53 16.90 20.12
C LYS A 126 17.98 16.90 18.65
N GLY A 127 19.20 17.37 18.39
CA GLY A 127 19.79 17.41 17.04
C GLY A 127 19.94 16.03 16.37
N PRO A 128 20.57 15.04 17.05
CA PRO A 128 20.64 13.66 16.55
C PRO A 128 19.26 13.07 16.22
N LEU A 129 18.28 13.27 17.10
CA LEU A 129 16.93 12.74 16.94
C LEU A 129 16.24 13.26 15.68
N VAL A 130 16.25 14.57 15.46
CA VAL A 130 15.67 15.18 14.25
C VAL A 130 16.36 14.66 12.99
N SER A 131 17.70 14.58 13.02
CA SER A 131 18.50 14.12 11.87
C SER A 131 18.19 12.65 11.52
N LEU A 132 17.91 11.81 12.53
CA LEU A 132 17.55 10.41 12.32
C LEU A 132 16.15 10.25 11.70
N VAL A 133 15.17 11.05 12.14
CA VAL A 133 13.82 11.08 11.54
C VAL A 133 13.89 11.53 10.07
N GLU A 134 14.75 12.51 9.77
CA GLU A 134 15.02 12.95 8.40
C GLU A 134 15.73 11.87 7.57
N TYR A 135 16.72 11.17 8.14
CA TYR A 135 17.43 10.06 7.49
C TYR A 135 16.47 8.96 7.03
N TYR A 136 15.55 8.55 7.91
CA TYR A 136 14.53 7.54 7.56
C TYR A 136 13.37 8.09 6.70
N LYS A 137 13.34 9.40 6.41
CA LYS A 137 12.30 10.07 5.61
C LYS A 137 10.89 9.81 6.16
N TRP A 138 10.73 10.00 7.47
CA TRP A 138 9.44 9.78 8.12
C TRP A 138 8.52 10.99 8.01
N GLU A 139 7.27 10.74 7.63
CA GLU A 139 6.21 11.77 7.58
C GLU A 139 5.14 11.58 8.66
N LYS A 140 4.95 10.36 9.16
CA LYS A 140 3.95 10.01 10.17
C LYS A 140 4.53 9.03 11.18
N PHE A 141 4.40 9.31 12.47
CA PHE A 141 4.88 8.45 13.56
C PHE A 141 4.19 8.77 14.90
N ALA A 142 4.23 7.82 15.84
CA ALA A 142 3.83 8.00 17.23
C ALA A 142 5.04 8.35 18.10
N TYR A 143 4.85 9.24 19.07
CA TYR A 143 5.90 9.69 19.99
C TYR A 143 5.44 9.45 21.43
N LEU A 144 5.94 8.38 22.05
CA LEU A 144 5.65 8.02 23.44
C LEU A 144 6.68 8.68 24.33
N TYR A 145 6.26 9.54 25.25
CA TYR A 145 7.18 10.34 26.07
C TYR A 145 6.87 10.27 27.55
N ASP A 146 7.89 10.57 28.34
CA ASP A 146 7.83 10.64 29.79
C ASP A 146 8.04 12.07 30.29
N SER A 147 7.17 12.53 31.21
CA SER A 147 7.23 13.89 31.74
C SER A 147 8.40 14.15 32.68
N ASP A 148 8.99 13.09 33.24
CA ASP A 148 10.02 13.14 34.29
C ASP A 148 11.36 13.69 33.75
N ARG A 149 11.67 13.45 32.46
CA ARG A 149 12.91 13.90 31.81
C ARG A 149 12.86 15.31 31.22
N GLY A 150 11.74 16.01 31.33
CA GLY A 150 11.48 17.29 30.66
C GLY A 150 10.77 17.12 29.31
N LEU A 151 10.32 18.24 28.73
CA LEU A 151 9.52 18.25 27.49
C LEU A 151 10.26 18.94 26.32
N SER A 152 11.53 19.31 26.51
CA SER A 152 12.32 20.06 25.53
C SER A 152 12.55 19.30 24.23
N THR A 153 12.71 17.96 24.29
CA THR A 153 12.79 17.08 23.12
C THR A 153 11.49 17.07 22.34
N LEU A 154 10.36 16.93 23.03
CA LEU A 154 9.03 16.97 22.43
C LEU A 154 8.74 18.32 21.76
N GLN A 155 9.09 19.44 22.40
CA GLN A 155 8.91 20.78 21.83
C GLN A 155 9.61 20.92 20.48
N VAL A 156 10.90 20.57 20.41
CA VAL A 156 11.67 20.64 19.14
C VAL A 156 11.09 19.74 18.07
N ILE A 157 10.61 18.54 18.43
CA ILE A 157 9.96 17.64 17.47
C ILE A 157 8.65 18.22 16.94
N LEU A 158 7.84 18.86 17.79
CA LEU A 158 6.58 19.50 17.37
C LEU A 158 6.82 20.73 16.49
N ASP A 159 7.82 21.56 16.83
CA ASP A 159 8.20 22.72 16.02
C ASP A 159 8.70 22.28 14.63
N THR A 160 9.57 21.27 14.60
CA THR A 160 10.07 20.68 13.35
C THR A 160 8.95 20.00 12.56
N ALA A 161 8.00 19.36 13.24
CA ALA A 161 6.84 18.75 12.60
C ALA A 161 5.94 19.79 11.92
N ALA A 162 5.79 20.98 12.50
CA ALA A 162 5.05 22.07 11.88
C ALA A 162 5.75 22.59 10.62
N GLU A 163 7.08 22.72 10.64
CA GLU A 163 7.87 23.15 9.49
C GLU A 163 7.86 22.11 8.35
N LYS A 164 8.09 20.84 8.69
CA LYS A 164 8.24 19.72 7.74
C LYS A 164 6.91 19.01 7.41
N LYS A 165 5.80 19.47 7.99
CA LYS A 165 4.45 18.89 7.85
C LYS A 165 4.36 17.42 8.29
N TRP A 166 5.05 17.05 9.36
CA TRP A 166 4.95 15.71 9.94
C TRP A 166 3.65 15.53 10.73
N VAL A 167 3.08 14.32 10.67
CA VAL A 167 1.91 13.92 11.44
C VAL A 167 2.38 13.13 12.67
N VAL A 168 2.47 13.82 13.81
CA VAL A 168 2.97 13.25 15.08
C VAL A 168 1.82 12.96 16.03
N THR A 169 1.74 11.73 16.54
CA THR A 169 0.82 11.37 17.64
C THR A 169 1.61 11.30 18.95
N ALA A 170 1.59 12.37 19.74
CA ALA A 170 2.30 12.42 21.03
C ALA A 170 1.43 11.82 22.16
N ILE A 171 1.99 10.91 22.94
CA ILE A 171 1.28 10.22 24.04
C ILE A 171 2.17 10.19 25.29
N ASN A 172 1.65 10.70 26.40
CA ASN A 172 2.34 10.65 27.69
C ASN A 172 2.16 9.26 28.33
N VAL A 173 3.26 8.55 28.55
CA VAL A 173 3.29 7.24 29.22
C VAL A 173 3.74 7.32 30.68
N GLY A 174 4.19 8.49 31.14
CA GLY A 174 4.74 8.69 32.48
C GLY A 174 3.72 8.60 33.63
N ASN A 175 2.45 8.93 33.37
CA ASN A 175 1.39 9.01 34.40
C ASN A 175 0.67 7.67 34.68
N LEU A 176 1.14 6.55 34.13
CA LEU A 176 0.49 5.26 34.30
C LEU A 176 0.77 4.69 35.70
N LYS A 177 -0.28 4.60 36.54
CA LYS A 177 -0.18 4.00 37.88
C LYS A 177 0.24 2.52 37.79
N ASP A 178 1.20 2.13 38.62
CA ASP A 178 1.81 0.79 38.63
C ASP A 178 0.78 -0.36 38.60
N GLU A 179 -0.33 -0.23 39.33
CA GLU A 179 -1.36 -1.27 39.47
C GLU A 179 -2.16 -1.56 38.19
N ARG A 180 -2.19 -0.65 37.20
CA ARG A 180 -2.92 -0.82 35.92
C ARG A 180 -2.02 -0.64 34.70
N LYS A 181 -0.70 -0.74 34.88
CA LYS A 181 0.27 -0.56 33.79
C LYS A 181 0.00 -1.49 32.61
N ASP A 182 -0.24 -2.77 32.86
CA ASP A 182 -0.42 -3.78 31.81
C ASP A 182 -1.67 -3.52 30.95
N GLU A 183 -2.81 -3.21 31.59
CA GLU A 183 -4.05 -2.88 30.88
C GLU A 183 -3.91 -1.59 30.08
N ALA A 184 -3.26 -0.57 30.66
CA ALA A 184 -3.06 0.70 30.01
C ALA A 184 -2.14 0.60 28.78
N TYR A 185 -1.04 -0.17 28.87
CA TYR A 185 -0.17 -0.42 27.72
C TYR A 185 -0.89 -1.22 26.63
N ARG A 186 -1.67 -2.25 26.99
CA ARG A 186 -2.47 -3.00 26.01
C ARG A 186 -3.49 -2.12 25.29
N SER A 187 -4.22 -1.28 26.03
CA SER A 187 -5.17 -0.31 25.44
C SER A 187 -4.45 0.66 24.52
N LEU A 188 -3.28 1.18 24.95
CA LEU A 188 -2.47 2.08 24.14
C LEU A 188 -2.03 1.44 22.82
N PHE A 189 -1.52 0.21 22.85
CA PHE A 189 -1.12 -0.49 21.63
C PHE A 189 -2.31 -0.89 20.76
N GLN A 190 -3.48 -1.14 21.33
CA GLN A 190 -4.72 -1.31 20.56
C GLN A 190 -5.11 -0.03 19.82
N ASP A 191 -5.02 1.14 20.47
CA ASP A 191 -5.28 2.44 19.83
C ASP A 191 -4.28 2.72 18.69
N LEU A 192 -3.00 2.37 18.90
CA LEU A 192 -1.98 2.46 17.86
C LEU A 192 -2.25 1.47 16.71
N GLU A 193 -2.75 0.26 16.99
CA GLU A 193 -3.08 -0.73 15.96
C GLU A 193 -4.35 -0.35 15.18
N ILE A 194 -5.36 0.26 15.83
CA ILE A 194 -6.54 0.84 15.17
C ILE A 194 -6.11 1.88 14.14
N ARG A 195 -5.11 2.71 14.48
CA ARG A 195 -4.53 3.70 13.58
C ARG A 195 -3.50 3.12 12.60
N LYS A 196 -3.19 1.83 12.73
CA LYS A 196 -2.13 1.11 12.02
C LYS A 196 -0.79 1.86 12.05
N GLU A 197 -0.43 2.41 13.22
CA GLU A 197 0.88 3.01 13.41
C GLU A 197 1.94 1.92 13.35
N ARG A 198 2.96 2.15 12.52
CA ARG A 198 4.08 1.22 12.32
C ARG A 198 5.42 1.86 12.67
N ARG A 199 5.42 3.11 13.14
CA ARG A 199 6.61 3.91 13.46
C ARG A 199 6.38 4.55 14.81
N ILE A 200 7.18 4.15 15.79
CA ILE A 200 7.03 4.57 17.18
C ILE A 200 8.39 5.06 17.65
N ILE A 201 8.42 6.25 18.25
CA ILE A 201 9.56 6.82 18.97
C ILE A 201 9.25 6.70 20.47
N LEU A 202 10.19 6.18 21.24
CA LEU A 202 10.12 6.09 22.70
C LEU A 202 11.08 7.13 23.29
N ASP A 203 10.62 8.07 24.12
CA ASP A 203 11.48 8.98 24.89
C ASP A 203 11.18 8.81 26.38
N CYS A 204 11.79 7.78 26.98
CA CYS A 204 11.54 7.35 28.35
C CYS A 204 12.86 7.04 29.07
N GLU A 205 12.80 6.85 30.39
CA GLU A 205 13.91 6.22 31.12
C GLU A 205 14.04 4.74 30.77
N GLN A 206 15.24 4.21 30.93
CA GLN A 206 15.58 2.84 30.57
C GLN A 206 14.68 1.79 31.24
N ASP A 207 14.32 2.00 32.51
CA ASP A 207 13.38 1.13 33.23
C ASP A 207 12.01 1.09 32.55
N LYS A 208 11.47 2.24 32.15
CA LYS A 208 10.17 2.32 31.44
C LYS A 208 10.28 1.77 30.02
N VAL A 209 11.43 1.92 29.35
CA VAL A 209 11.67 1.27 28.05
C VAL A 209 11.62 -0.25 28.22
N LYS A 210 12.23 -0.82 29.26
CA LYS A 210 12.14 -2.26 29.56
C LYS A 210 10.68 -2.70 29.77
N ASP A 211 9.92 -1.97 30.59
CA ASP A 211 8.50 -2.27 30.84
C ASP A 211 7.69 -2.27 29.53
N ILE A 212 7.84 -1.24 28.70
CA ILE A 212 7.14 -1.13 27.40
C ILE A 212 7.53 -2.29 26.49
N MET A 213 8.80 -2.68 26.48
CA MET A 213 9.32 -3.72 25.60
C MET A 213 8.86 -5.13 25.98
N GLU A 214 8.71 -5.40 27.28
CA GLU A 214 8.12 -6.66 27.73
C GLU A 214 6.67 -6.81 27.26
N GLN A 215 5.91 -5.71 27.18
CA GLN A 215 4.54 -5.73 26.66
C GLN A 215 4.49 -5.85 25.12
N VAL A 216 5.42 -5.22 24.42
CA VAL A 216 5.53 -5.27 22.96
C VAL A 216 5.96 -6.65 22.46
N GLY A 217 6.87 -7.32 23.17
CA GLY A 217 7.45 -8.61 22.81
C GLY A 217 6.43 -9.76 22.71
N ALA A 218 5.19 -9.54 23.15
CA ALA A 218 4.14 -10.56 23.10
C ALA A 218 3.32 -10.59 21.80
N ASN A 219 3.32 -9.56 20.91
CA ASN A 219 2.29 -9.57 19.85
C ASN A 219 2.37 -8.68 18.57
N THR A 220 3.50 -8.14 18.07
CA THR A 220 3.41 -7.28 16.86
C THR A 220 4.55 -7.33 15.82
N ASN A 221 4.15 -7.42 14.54
CA ASN A 221 4.95 -7.13 13.33
C ASN A 221 5.01 -5.60 13.08
N ASN A 222 5.52 -4.81 14.03
CA ASN A 222 5.61 -3.35 13.91
C ASN A 222 7.08 -2.93 13.82
N ASN A 223 7.40 -1.92 12.98
CA ASN A 223 8.75 -1.32 12.94
C ASN A 223 8.91 -0.37 14.12
N ILE A 224 9.39 -0.88 15.24
CA ILE A 224 9.50 -0.10 16.48
C ILE A 224 10.91 0.48 16.55
N HIS A 225 11.05 1.79 16.32
CA HIS A 225 12.33 2.46 16.46
C HIS A 225 12.47 3.02 17.86
N GLN A 226 13.01 2.20 18.75
CA GLN A 226 13.22 2.58 20.12
C GLN A 226 14.35 3.60 20.25
N HIS A 227 14.08 4.75 20.84
CA HIS A 227 15.15 5.55 21.40
C HIS A 227 15.25 5.24 22.90
N PRO A 228 16.17 4.37 23.32
CA PRO A 228 16.59 4.45 24.71
C PRO A 228 17.31 5.79 24.89
N SER A 229 17.26 6.30 26.11
CA SER A 229 18.31 7.15 26.69
C SER A 229 19.70 6.84 26.10
N PRO A 230 20.65 7.79 26.07
CA PRO A 230 21.95 7.72 25.36
C PRO A 230 22.87 6.47 25.53
N GLY A 231 22.44 5.42 26.24
CA GLY A 231 22.94 4.04 26.19
C GLY A 231 21.94 3.10 25.53
N PHE A 232 22.10 2.88 24.22
CA PHE A 232 21.33 1.89 23.45
C PHE A 232 21.61 0.46 23.89
N LEU A 233 22.86 0.20 24.26
CA LEU A 233 23.34 -1.11 24.68
C LEU A 233 23.01 -1.44 26.13
N ASP A 234 22.58 -0.47 26.93
CA ASP A 234 22.35 -0.68 28.36
C ASP A 234 21.12 -1.60 28.61
N GLY A 235 20.18 -1.70 27.65
CA GLY A 235 18.94 -2.49 27.76
C GLY A 235 19.04 -3.93 27.23
N ASP A 236 18.16 -4.81 27.71
CA ASP A 236 18.06 -6.19 27.20
C ASP A 236 17.41 -6.22 25.80
N LEU A 237 18.26 -6.22 24.76
CA LEU A 237 17.86 -6.26 23.36
C LEU A 237 17.60 -7.69 22.83
N SER A 238 17.92 -8.72 23.61
CA SER A 238 17.86 -10.12 23.17
C SER A 238 16.43 -10.56 22.80
N LYS A 239 15.42 -10.04 23.54
CA LYS A 239 14.00 -10.38 23.35
C LYS A 239 13.42 -9.89 22.02
N ILE A 240 14.01 -8.86 21.40
CA ILE A 240 13.50 -8.22 20.19
C ILE A 240 14.36 -8.45 18.95
N GLN A 241 15.59 -8.95 19.13
CA GLN A 241 16.52 -9.26 18.06
C GLN A 241 15.92 -10.18 16.99
N TYR A 242 15.04 -11.10 17.39
CA TYR A 242 14.36 -12.05 16.49
C TYR A 242 12.91 -11.65 16.16
N GLY A 243 12.43 -10.50 16.65
CA GLY A 243 11.04 -10.04 16.47
C GLY A 243 10.73 -9.47 15.08
N GLY A 244 11.74 -9.27 14.23
CA GLY A 244 11.58 -8.76 12.86
C GLY A 244 11.33 -7.25 12.75
N ALA A 245 11.32 -6.52 13.86
CA ALA A 245 11.24 -5.06 13.91
C ALA A 245 12.63 -4.43 13.75
N ASN A 246 12.74 -3.37 12.94
CA ASN A 246 13.97 -2.57 12.88
C ASN A 246 14.01 -1.62 14.07
N VAL A 247 15.00 -1.81 14.94
CA VAL A 247 15.20 -1.00 16.15
C VAL A 247 16.50 -0.21 15.98
N SER A 248 16.44 1.12 16.16
CA SER A 248 17.63 1.99 16.06
C SER A 248 17.65 3.00 17.19
N GLY A 249 18.84 3.30 17.71
CA GLY A 249 19.03 4.25 18.80
C GLY A 249 20.42 4.85 18.86
N PHE A 250 20.72 5.53 19.96
CA PHE A 250 21.93 6.33 20.12
C PHE A 250 22.85 5.77 21.20
N GLN A 251 24.14 5.78 20.93
CA GLN A 251 25.18 5.36 21.85
C GLN A 251 26.23 6.47 21.96
N ILE A 252 26.47 6.97 23.17
CA ILE A 252 27.54 7.96 23.42
C ILE A 252 28.90 7.28 23.61
N VAL A 253 28.91 6.13 24.28
CA VAL A 253 30.15 5.41 24.63
C VAL A 253 30.49 4.44 23.51
N ASP A 254 31.65 4.62 22.89
CA ASP A 254 32.15 3.72 21.85
C ASP A 254 32.99 2.59 22.47
N PHE A 255 32.44 1.39 22.55
CA PHE A 255 33.13 0.22 23.11
C PHE A 255 34.26 -0.30 22.21
N ASP A 256 34.32 0.13 20.95
CA ASP A 256 35.44 -0.18 20.05
C ASP A 256 36.70 0.64 20.38
N ASP A 257 36.58 1.71 21.20
CA ASP A 257 37.72 2.52 21.61
C ASP A 257 38.62 1.74 22.59
N PRO A 258 39.94 1.64 22.35
CA PRO A 258 40.86 0.93 23.23
C PRO A 258 40.94 1.48 24.65
N VAL A 259 40.63 2.77 24.87
CA VAL A 259 40.58 3.37 26.21
C VAL A 259 39.36 2.87 26.97
N VAL A 260 38.21 2.82 26.29
CA VAL A 260 36.95 2.32 26.84
C VAL A 260 37.05 0.82 27.10
N ALA A 261 37.55 0.03 26.16
CA ALA A 261 37.73 -1.41 26.33
C ALA A 261 38.65 -1.78 27.51
N LYS A 262 39.72 -1.02 27.74
CA LYS A 262 40.58 -1.20 28.93
C LYS A 262 39.87 -0.84 30.23
N PHE A 263 39.04 0.20 30.21
CA PHE A 263 38.24 0.59 31.37
C PHE A 263 37.20 -0.49 31.67
N ASP A 264 36.52 -1.01 30.65
CA ASP A 264 35.50 -2.04 30.75
C ASP A 264 36.07 -3.34 31.33
N GLN A 265 37.21 -3.83 30.80
CA GLN A 265 37.92 -4.99 31.37
C GLN A 265 38.30 -4.79 32.84
N ARG A 266 38.72 -3.57 33.21
CA ARG A 266 39.06 -3.25 34.60
C ARG A 266 37.82 -3.17 35.49
N TRP A 267 36.71 -2.70 34.94
CA TRP A 267 35.44 -2.57 35.62
C TRP A 267 34.86 -3.95 35.95
N GLU A 268 34.85 -4.87 34.97
CA GLU A 268 34.44 -6.27 35.17
C GLU A 268 35.30 -7.01 36.21
N ALA A 269 36.57 -6.61 36.35
CA ALA A 269 37.49 -7.21 37.32
C ALA A 269 37.28 -6.72 38.77
N LEU A 270 36.41 -5.72 39.02
CA LEU A 270 36.13 -5.23 40.37
C LEU A 270 35.18 -6.17 41.13
N GLU A 271 35.46 -6.39 42.42
CA GLU A 271 34.60 -7.23 43.25
C GLU A 271 33.22 -6.59 43.50
N GLU A 272 32.16 -7.31 43.14
CA GLU A 272 30.75 -6.87 43.31
C GLU A 272 30.40 -6.55 44.78
N LYS A 273 31.10 -7.15 45.74
CA LYS A 273 30.91 -6.91 47.18
C LYS A 273 31.41 -5.53 47.62
N GLU A 274 32.48 -5.03 47.00
CA GLU A 274 33.04 -3.70 47.30
C GLU A 274 32.44 -2.62 46.40
N TYR A 275 32.14 -2.98 45.15
CA TYR A 275 31.53 -2.13 44.14
C TYR A 275 30.27 -2.82 43.59
N PRO A 276 29.11 -2.59 44.23
CA PRO A 276 27.86 -3.24 43.82
C PRO A 276 27.46 -2.79 42.41
N GLY A 277 27.23 -3.77 41.54
CA GLY A 277 26.76 -3.52 40.18
C GLY A 277 27.82 -3.47 39.07
N CYS A 278 29.03 -4.02 39.28
CA CYS A 278 30.11 -3.99 38.29
C CYS A 278 29.92 -4.86 37.01
N VAL A 279 28.70 -5.28 36.68
CA VAL A 279 28.44 -6.24 35.59
C VAL A 279 28.12 -5.55 34.24
N ASP A 280 27.49 -4.36 34.25
CA ASP A 280 27.15 -3.63 33.01
C ASP A 280 27.58 -2.15 33.08
N THR A 281 28.33 -1.70 32.08
CA THR A 281 28.77 -0.30 31.93
C THR A 281 27.62 0.58 31.44
N LYS A 282 26.96 1.27 32.37
CA LYS A 282 25.85 2.20 32.06
C LYS A 282 26.35 3.58 31.63
N VAL A 283 25.60 4.26 30.76
CA VAL A 283 26.02 5.60 30.28
C VAL A 283 26.13 6.66 31.38
N ILE A 284 25.23 6.65 32.37
CA ILE A 284 25.29 7.61 33.50
C ILE A 284 26.57 7.40 34.33
N MET A 285 27.05 6.16 34.43
CA MET A 285 28.28 5.78 35.11
C MET A 285 29.49 6.42 34.41
N THR A 286 29.57 6.29 33.08
CA THR A 286 30.65 6.87 32.27
C THR A 286 30.69 8.39 32.37
N LEU A 287 29.52 9.06 32.35
CA LEU A 287 29.42 10.50 32.56
C LEU A 287 29.89 10.94 33.95
N THR A 288 29.64 10.12 34.97
CA THR A 288 30.08 10.37 36.35
C THR A 288 31.60 10.23 36.47
N TYR A 289 32.18 9.20 35.84
CA TYR A 289 33.63 9.01 35.78
C TYR A 289 34.32 10.18 35.07
N ASP A 290 33.79 10.58 33.91
CA ASP A 290 34.26 11.73 33.14
C ASP A 290 34.13 13.05 33.93
N ALA A 291 33.07 13.20 34.73
CA ALA A 291 32.90 14.37 35.58
C ALA A 291 34.03 14.52 36.61
N VAL A 292 34.44 13.42 37.24
CA VAL A 292 35.59 13.42 38.16
C VAL A 292 36.89 13.75 37.43
N HIS A 293 37.05 13.28 36.19
CA HIS A 293 38.20 13.63 35.37
C HIS A 293 38.27 15.14 35.11
N VAL A 294 37.14 15.73 34.68
CA VAL A 294 37.00 17.18 34.42
C VAL A 294 37.26 17.99 35.69
N MET A 295 36.67 17.61 36.82
CA MET A 295 36.89 18.29 38.10
C MET A 295 38.36 18.28 38.51
N THR A 296 39.02 17.12 38.36
CA THR A 296 40.44 16.98 38.72
C THR A 296 41.33 17.84 37.82
N GLU A 297 41.05 17.89 36.51
CA GLU A 297 41.81 18.73 35.58
C GLU A 297 41.60 20.23 35.86
N ALA A 298 40.39 20.65 36.20
CA ALA A 298 40.09 22.03 36.56
C ALA A 298 40.89 22.48 37.80
N PHE A 299 40.90 21.67 38.87
CA PHE A 299 41.69 21.98 40.07
C PHE A 299 43.21 21.90 39.82
N ARG A 300 43.65 21.00 38.93
CA ARG A 300 45.04 20.95 38.47
C ARG A 300 45.44 22.23 37.75
N PHE A 301 44.57 22.76 36.90
CA PHE A 301 44.79 24.03 36.21
C PHE A 301 44.89 25.19 37.19
N LEU A 302 43.95 25.30 38.14
CA LEU A 302 43.97 26.34 39.19
C LEU A 302 45.23 26.28 40.05
N HIS A 303 45.67 25.06 40.41
CA HIS A 303 46.90 24.87 41.18
C HIS A 303 48.14 25.29 40.39
N LYS A 304 48.24 24.91 39.10
CA LYS A 304 49.33 25.34 38.21
C LYS A 304 49.40 26.86 38.04
N GLN A 305 48.25 27.53 37.99
CA GLN A 305 48.17 28.99 37.90
C GLN A 305 48.44 29.71 39.24
N ARG A 306 48.67 28.96 40.34
CA ARG A 306 48.91 29.49 41.69
C ARG A 306 47.79 30.42 42.19
N ILE A 307 46.55 30.12 41.81
CA ILE A 307 45.38 30.84 42.31
C ILE A 307 45.11 30.38 43.75
N ASP A 308 45.07 31.33 44.69
CA ASP A 308 44.75 31.03 46.09
C ASP A 308 43.24 30.74 46.22
N MET A 309 42.92 29.46 46.39
CA MET A 309 41.56 28.96 46.60
C MET A 309 41.17 28.93 48.09
N SER A 310 42.06 29.35 49.01
CA SER A 310 41.80 29.24 50.44
C SER A 310 40.64 30.13 50.88
N ARG A 311 39.60 29.50 51.44
CA ARG A 311 38.44 30.22 51.97
C ARG A 311 38.80 30.80 53.35
N ARG A 312 38.90 32.13 53.45
CA ARG A 312 39.18 32.84 54.70
C ARG A 312 37.89 33.00 55.53
N GLY A 313 37.53 31.97 56.31
CA GLY A 313 36.41 31.99 57.27
C GLY A 313 35.31 30.96 56.99
N ASN A 314 34.36 30.82 57.94
CA ASN A 314 33.16 29.99 57.78
C ASN A 314 32.19 30.65 56.78
N SER A 315 31.60 29.84 55.90
CA SER A 315 30.75 30.26 54.77
C SER A 315 29.49 31.04 55.12
N GLY A 316 29.10 31.09 56.40
CA GLY A 316 27.81 31.62 56.83
C GLY A 316 26.64 30.70 56.47
N ASP A 317 25.42 31.18 56.72
CA ASP A 317 24.18 30.51 56.35
C ASP A 317 23.85 30.76 54.87
N CYS A 318 23.30 29.75 54.17
CA CYS A 318 22.82 29.90 52.80
C CYS A 318 21.67 30.91 52.68
N LEU A 319 20.95 31.15 53.79
CA LEU A 319 19.85 32.11 53.90
C LEU A 319 20.30 33.48 54.43
N ALA A 320 21.60 33.77 54.48
CA ALA A 320 22.10 35.09 54.83
C ALA A 320 21.49 36.17 53.91
N ASN A 321 21.14 37.33 54.45
CA ASN A 321 20.50 38.41 53.71
C ASN A 321 21.22 39.77 53.92
N PRO A 322 21.97 40.28 52.93
CA PRO A 322 22.26 39.67 51.63
C PRO A 322 23.30 38.54 51.76
N ALA A 323 23.12 37.47 50.98
CA ALA A 323 24.09 36.37 50.94
C ALA A 323 25.37 36.87 50.28
N VAL A 324 26.52 36.61 50.92
CA VAL A 324 27.83 36.97 50.35
C VAL A 324 28.23 35.87 49.38
N PRO A 325 28.30 36.14 48.07
CA PRO A 325 28.67 35.12 47.11
C PRO A 325 30.14 34.74 47.24
N TRP A 326 30.47 33.53 46.80
CA TRP A 326 31.84 33.08 46.87
C TRP A 326 32.70 33.69 45.75
N ALA A 327 33.57 34.63 46.15
CA ALA A 327 34.41 35.39 45.22
C ALA A 327 35.29 34.52 44.29
N GLN A 328 35.86 33.42 44.79
CA GLN A 328 36.67 32.50 43.98
C GLN A 328 35.84 31.49 43.18
N GLY A 329 34.52 31.41 43.41
CA GLY A 329 33.63 30.53 42.67
C GLY A 329 33.58 30.83 41.17
N VAL A 330 33.70 32.10 40.79
CA VAL A 330 33.78 32.54 39.38
C VAL A 330 35.04 32.00 38.69
N GLU A 331 36.17 32.00 39.40
CA GLU A 331 37.43 31.48 38.87
C GLU A 331 37.37 29.96 38.66
N ILE A 332 36.70 29.25 39.58
CA ILE A 332 36.51 27.81 39.48
C ILE A 332 35.59 27.44 38.34
N GLU A 333 34.47 28.16 38.18
CA GLU A 333 33.58 27.96 37.05
C GLU A 333 34.32 28.20 35.72
N ARG A 334 35.13 29.26 35.65
CA ARG A 334 35.95 29.55 34.47
C ARG A 334 36.94 28.43 34.18
N ALA A 335 37.63 27.93 35.21
CA ALA A 335 38.55 26.81 35.06
C ALA A 335 37.83 25.55 34.57
N LEU A 336 36.66 25.22 35.13
CA LEU A 336 35.83 24.08 34.72
C LEU A 336 35.39 24.18 33.25
N LYS A 337 34.95 25.36 32.79
CA LYS A 337 34.55 25.58 31.39
C LYS A 337 35.72 25.54 30.40
N GLN A 338 36.94 25.83 30.85
CA GLN A 338 38.14 25.79 30.02
C GLN A 338 38.74 24.39 29.86
N VAL A 339 38.28 23.41 30.65
CA VAL A 339 38.77 22.03 30.56
C VAL A 339 38.46 21.45 29.17
N ARG A 340 39.49 20.84 28.57
CA ARG A 340 39.38 20.04 27.35
C ARG A 340 40.11 18.73 27.58
N VAL A 341 39.35 17.65 27.70
CA VAL A 341 39.88 16.30 27.97
C VAL A 341 39.14 15.28 27.12
N ASP A 342 39.82 14.18 26.81
CA ASP A 342 39.22 13.01 26.20
C ASP A 342 38.85 12.02 27.31
N GLY A 343 37.55 11.79 27.48
CA GLY A 343 36.99 10.85 28.45
C GLY A 343 36.44 9.59 27.79
N LEU A 344 35.68 8.81 28.56
CA LEU A 344 34.98 7.61 28.05
C LEU A 344 33.87 7.99 27.06
N THR A 345 33.34 9.20 27.14
CA THR A 345 32.34 9.75 26.21
C THR A 345 32.94 10.55 25.05
N GLY A 346 34.23 10.34 24.77
CA GLY A 346 35.01 11.03 23.76
C GLY A 346 35.48 12.41 24.20
N ASN A 347 35.60 13.34 23.25
CA ASN A 347 36.02 14.71 23.52
C ASN A 347 34.98 15.47 24.37
N ILE A 348 35.45 16.10 25.44
CA ILE A 348 34.63 16.87 26.39
C ILE A 348 35.05 18.34 26.32
N GLN A 349 34.12 19.18 25.87
CA GLN A 349 34.28 20.64 25.81
C GLN A 349 32.97 21.30 26.20
N PHE A 350 33.05 22.50 26.78
CA PHE A 350 31.89 23.23 27.26
C PHE A 350 31.75 24.60 26.59
N ASP A 351 30.52 25.07 26.46
CA ASP A 351 30.20 26.44 26.07
C ASP A 351 30.32 27.41 27.25
N GLN A 352 30.01 28.69 26.99
CA GLN A 352 30.01 29.73 28.01
C GLN A 352 28.95 29.54 29.13
N TYR A 353 27.99 28.63 28.95
CA TYR A 353 26.92 28.30 29.89
C TYR A 353 27.10 26.91 30.53
N GLY A 354 28.22 26.23 30.27
CA GLY A 354 28.51 24.91 30.83
C GLY A 354 27.79 23.75 30.14
N LYS A 355 27.25 23.92 28.93
CA LYS A 355 26.69 22.84 28.10
C LYS A 355 27.79 22.17 27.27
N ARG A 356 27.70 20.85 27.09
CA ARG A 356 28.62 20.10 26.24
C ARG A 356 28.48 20.50 24.78
N ILE A 357 29.62 20.77 24.14
CA ILE A 357 29.74 21.04 22.69
C ILE A 357 30.80 20.13 22.07
N ASN A 358 30.83 20.07 20.74
CA ASN A 358 31.85 19.29 20.00
C ASN A 358 31.91 17.80 20.43
N TYR A 359 30.72 17.23 20.64
CA TYR A 359 30.52 15.83 20.92
C TYR A 359 30.05 15.07 19.68
N SER A 360 30.33 13.77 19.65
CA SER A 360 29.83 12.86 18.64
C SER A 360 28.90 11.83 19.27
N VAL A 361 27.76 11.57 18.65
CA VAL A 361 26.83 10.51 19.06
C VAL A 361 26.83 9.43 18.00
N THR A 362 27.07 8.19 18.39
CA THR A 362 27.02 7.06 17.47
C THR A 362 25.57 6.61 17.27
N VAL A 363 25.19 6.34 16.03
CA VAL A 363 23.89 5.79 15.67
C VAL A 363 24.03 4.28 15.51
N MET A 364 23.25 3.53 16.28
CA MET A 364 23.25 2.07 16.32
C MET A 364 21.92 1.52 15.76
N GLU A 365 21.99 0.40 15.05
CA GLU A 365 20.82 -0.35 14.59
C GLU A 365 20.94 -1.81 15.03
N LEU A 366 19.85 -2.38 15.56
CA LEU A 366 19.77 -3.78 15.92
C LEU A 366 19.55 -4.63 14.67
N LYS A 367 20.49 -5.54 14.39
CA LYS A 367 20.39 -6.56 13.35
C LYS A 367 20.35 -7.96 13.99
N ASN A 368 20.10 -9.00 13.19
CA ASN A 368 20.03 -10.37 13.68
C ASN A 368 21.34 -10.88 14.30
N ASN A 369 22.49 -10.30 13.94
CA ASN A 369 23.81 -10.62 14.49
C ASN A 369 24.18 -9.74 15.71
N GLY A 370 23.28 -8.86 16.15
CA GLY A 370 23.49 -7.93 17.26
C GLY A 370 23.41 -6.46 16.83
N PRO A 371 23.72 -5.54 17.75
CA PRO A 371 23.74 -4.10 17.49
C PRO A 371 24.93 -3.73 16.59
N VAL A 372 24.68 -2.97 15.52
CA VAL A 372 25.68 -2.55 14.54
C VAL A 372 25.70 -1.02 14.45
N LYS A 373 26.90 -0.45 14.39
CA LYS A 373 27.14 0.98 14.15
C LYS A 373 26.84 1.33 12.69
N ILE A 374 25.86 2.21 12.46
CA ILE A 374 25.46 2.66 11.12
C ILE A 374 26.04 4.04 10.77
N GLY A 375 26.42 4.83 11.76
CA GLY A 375 26.96 6.17 11.52
C GLY A 375 27.24 6.93 12.81
N TYR A 376 27.58 8.19 12.66
CA TYR A 376 27.75 9.12 13.76
C TYR A 376 27.06 10.45 13.46
N TRP A 377 26.74 11.19 14.51
CA TRP A 377 26.19 12.53 14.44
C TRP A 377 27.10 13.50 15.18
N ASN A 378 27.35 14.66 14.58
CA ASN A 378 27.99 15.80 15.24
C ASN A 378 27.22 17.10 14.90
N GLU A 379 27.52 18.19 15.61
CA GLU A 379 26.81 19.47 15.43
C GLU A 379 27.09 20.12 14.05
N VAL A 380 28.24 19.81 13.44
CA VAL A 380 28.71 20.45 12.19
C VAL A 380 28.23 19.70 10.94
N ASP A 381 28.54 18.41 10.85
CA ASP A 381 28.26 17.55 9.70
C ASP A 381 26.87 16.90 9.78
N LYS A 382 26.15 17.08 10.90
CA LYS A 382 24.88 16.41 11.21
C LYS A 382 25.07 14.89 11.19
N MET A 383 24.13 14.13 10.62
CA MET A 383 24.22 12.67 10.56
C MET A 383 25.07 12.25 9.35
N VAL A 384 26.21 11.60 9.63
CA VAL A 384 27.09 11.00 8.63
C VAL A 384 26.98 9.48 8.76
N VAL A 385 26.56 8.83 7.69
CA VAL A 385 26.48 7.37 7.62
C VAL A 385 27.87 6.83 7.32
N THR A 386 28.41 6.05 8.26
CA THR A 386 29.67 5.33 8.05
C THR A 386 29.36 4.19 7.09
N LYS A 387 29.96 4.22 5.91
CA LYS A 387 29.64 3.31 4.79
C LYS A 387 29.79 1.82 5.17
N SER A 388 28.74 1.24 5.72
CA SER A 388 28.42 -0.18 5.63
C SER A 388 27.29 -0.42 4.60
N ASP A 389 26.54 0.63 4.25
CA ASP A 389 25.46 0.61 3.23
C ASP A 389 25.94 0.97 1.80
N LEU A 390 27.25 1.11 1.59
CA LEU A 390 27.85 1.40 0.28
C LEU A 390 28.87 0.35 -0.13
N TYR A 391 28.55 -0.93 0.12
CA TYR A 391 28.97 -1.95 -0.83
C TYR A 391 28.12 -1.76 -2.11
N PRO A 392 28.72 -1.49 -3.28
CA PRO A 392 28.05 -1.57 -4.57
C PRO A 392 27.62 -3.01 -4.94
N ASN A 393 27.75 -3.95 -4.00
CA ASN A 393 27.37 -5.36 -4.10
C ASN A 393 26.07 -5.64 -3.32
N ASP A 394 25.19 -4.65 -3.19
CA ASP A 394 23.85 -4.77 -2.61
C ASP A 394 22.88 -5.62 -3.48
N THR A 395 23.42 -6.32 -4.47
CA THR A 395 22.79 -7.50 -5.07
C THR A 395 22.76 -8.67 -4.07
N MET A 396 23.77 -8.85 -3.21
CA MET A 396 23.84 -10.00 -2.29
C MET A 396 22.96 -9.90 -1.03
N GLY A 397 22.65 -8.68 -0.54
CA GLY A 397 21.75 -8.50 0.60
C GLY A 397 20.29 -8.84 0.27
N MET A 398 19.87 -8.57 -0.98
CA MET A 398 18.57 -8.96 -1.52
C MET A 398 18.49 -10.43 -1.92
N GLU A 399 19.60 -11.06 -2.31
CA GLU A 399 19.64 -12.49 -2.67
C GLU A 399 19.27 -13.41 -1.49
N ASN A 400 19.44 -12.96 -0.24
CA ASN A 400 19.16 -13.74 0.96
C ASN A 400 17.78 -13.51 1.60
N LYS A 401 17.09 -12.42 1.30
CA LYS A 401 15.78 -12.12 1.88
C LYS A 401 14.65 -12.63 0.99
N THR A 402 13.79 -13.47 1.55
CA THR A 402 12.59 -13.97 0.83
C THR A 402 11.57 -12.85 0.72
N VAL A 403 11.30 -12.40 -0.50
CA VAL A 403 10.33 -11.34 -0.82
C VAL A 403 8.91 -11.86 -0.64
N ILE A 404 8.10 -11.17 0.16
CA ILE A 404 6.69 -11.55 0.38
C ILE A 404 5.83 -10.99 -0.75
N VAL A 405 5.35 -11.88 -1.62
CA VAL A 405 4.47 -11.56 -2.74
C VAL A 405 3.02 -11.73 -2.31
N THR A 406 2.29 -10.63 -2.14
CA THR A 406 0.85 -10.70 -1.86
C THR A 406 0.03 -10.87 -3.14
N THR A 407 -1.00 -11.70 -3.08
CA THR A 407 -1.91 -11.96 -4.19
C THR A 407 -3.30 -12.39 -3.72
N ILE A 408 -4.24 -12.57 -4.64
CA ILE A 408 -5.63 -12.96 -4.39
C ILE A 408 -6.00 -14.20 -5.20
N LEU A 409 -6.81 -15.09 -4.62
CA LEU A 409 -7.33 -16.27 -5.31
C LEU A 409 -8.40 -15.87 -6.33
N GLU A 410 -8.01 -15.85 -7.60
CA GLU A 410 -8.90 -15.54 -8.72
C GLU A 410 -8.45 -16.28 -9.98
N ALA A 411 -9.35 -17.06 -10.58
CA ALA A 411 -9.06 -17.81 -11.79
C ALA A 411 -9.10 -16.90 -13.04
N PRO A 412 -8.14 -16.98 -13.99
CA PRO A 412 -7.00 -17.91 -14.07
C PRO A 412 -5.68 -17.35 -13.52
N TYR A 413 -5.72 -16.24 -12.77
CA TYR A 413 -4.52 -15.55 -12.27
C TYR A 413 -3.80 -16.34 -11.18
N VAL A 414 -4.52 -16.73 -10.14
CA VAL A 414 -4.02 -17.59 -9.06
C VAL A 414 -5.13 -18.53 -8.62
N MET A 415 -4.85 -19.82 -8.72
CA MET A 415 -5.74 -20.92 -8.36
C MET A 415 -4.98 -21.89 -7.46
N LEU A 416 -5.72 -22.61 -6.62
CA LEU A 416 -5.16 -23.76 -5.92
C LEU A 416 -5.08 -24.93 -6.89
N LYS A 417 -3.94 -25.64 -6.90
CA LYS A 417 -3.85 -26.93 -7.61
C LYS A 417 -4.85 -27.91 -7.01
N LYS A 418 -5.36 -28.83 -7.83
CA LYS A 418 -6.32 -29.86 -7.37
C LYS A 418 -5.77 -30.73 -6.23
N ASN A 419 -4.46 -30.91 -6.18
CA ASN A 419 -3.72 -31.66 -5.16
C ASN A 419 -2.85 -30.74 -4.27
N ALA A 420 -3.35 -29.53 -3.96
CA ALA A 420 -2.62 -28.55 -3.18
C ALA A 420 -2.16 -29.04 -1.79
N GLU A 421 -2.85 -30.01 -1.19
CA GLU A 421 -2.48 -30.58 0.12
C GLU A 421 -1.17 -31.39 0.08
N LEU A 422 -0.76 -31.88 -1.09
CA LEU A 422 0.48 -32.65 -1.27
C LEU A 422 1.72 -31.77 -1.45
N PHE A 423 1.54 -30.48 -1.70
CA PHE A 423 2.63 -29.54 -1.94
C PHE A 423 2.80 -28.58 -0.77
N GLN A 424 4.03 -28.11 -0.56
CA GLN A 424 4.33 -27.06 0.43
C GLN A 424 4.67 -25.74 -0.29
N ASP A 425 4.51 -24.63 0.44
CA ASP A 425 4.84 -23.28 0.00
C ASP A 425 4.17 -22.82 -1.31
N ASN A 426 4.99 -22.40 -2.29
CA ASN A 426 4.57 -21.76 -3.53
C ASN A 426 3.94 -22.76 -4.52
N ASP A 427 4.36 -24.03 -4.47
CA ASP A 427 3.94 -25.06 -5.42
C ASP A 427 2.46 -25.46 -5.27
N ARG A 428 1.80 -25.01 -4.20
CA ARG A 428 0.35 -25.19 -4.00
C ARG A 428 -0.50 -24.38 -4.97
N TYR A 429 0.07 -23.31 -5.52
CA TYR A 429 -0.63 -22.39 -6.40
C TYR A 429 -0.27 -22.65 -7.87
N GLU A 430 -1.22 -22.36 -8.75
CA GLU A 430 -1.02 -22.35 -10.19
C GLU A 430 -1.82 -21.20 -10.83
N GLY A 431 -1.32 -20.61 -11.92
CA GLY A 431 -2.03 -19.56 -12.63
C GLY A 431 -1.11 -18.60 -13.37
N TYR A 432 -1.70 -17.64 -14.08
CA TYR A 432 -0.96 -16.64 -14.85
C TYR A 432 -0.02 -15.81 -13.96
N CYS A 433 -0.48 -15.35 -12.80
CA CYS A 433 0.34 -14.55 -11.89
C CYS A 433 1.42 -15.38 -11.18
N VAL A 434 1.21 -16.70 -11.04
CA VAL A 434 2.22 -17.62 -10.49
C VAL A 434 3.37 -17.80 -11.48
N ASP A 435 3.04 -18.05 -12.76
CA ASP A 435 4.04 -18.13 -13.83
C ASP A 435 4.77 -16.78 -14.00
N LEU A 436 4.03 -15.66 -13.95
CA LEU A 436 4.61 -14.32 -14.03
C LEU A 436 5.55 -14.03 -12.86
N ALA A 437 5.18 -14.41 -11.63
CA ALA A 437 6.04 -14.23 -10.45
C ALA A 437 7.35 -15.02 -10.58
N ALA A 438 7.31 -16.24 -11.13
CA ALA A 438 8.50 -17.03 -11.40
C ALA A 438 9.43 -16.36 -12.42
N GLU A 439 8.89 -15.79 -13.50
CA GLU A 439 9.69 -15.09 -14.51
C GLU A 439 10.27 -13.77 -13.97
N ILE A 440 9.49 -13.00 -13.21
CA ILE A 440 10.00 -11.79 -12.55
C ILE A 440 11.10 -12.14 -11.55
N ALA A 441 10.92 -13.19 -10.76
CA ALA A 441 11.93 -13.65 -9.80
C ALA A 441 13.22 -14.10 -10.49
N LYS A 442 13.11 -14.83 -11.61
CA LYS A 442 14.25 -15.25 -12.44
C LYS A 442 15.00 -14.06 -13.04
N HIS A 443 14.30 -13.02 -13.48
CA HIS A 443 14.92 -11.81 -14.02
C HIS A 443 15.55 -10.92 -12.97
N CYS A 444 14.96 -10.84 -11.77
CA CYS A 444 15.45 -10.00 -10.68
C CYS A 444 16.45 -10.71 -9.76
N GLY A 445 16.58 -12.04 -9.84
CA GLY A 445 17.47 -12.82 -8.97
C GLY A 445 16.97 -12.94 -7.52
N ILE A 446 15.65 -12.88 -7.29
CA ILE A 446 15.07 -12.85 -5.93
C ILE A 446 14.41 -14.17 -5.53
N ARG A 447 14.51 -14.53 -4.25
CA ARG A 447 13.67 -15.56 -3.63
C ARG A 447 12.34 -14.94 -3.21
N TYR A 448 11.24 -15.66 -3.40
CA TYR A 448 9.91 -15.14 -3.10
C TYR A 448 9.02 -16.18 -2.43
N GLN A 449 8.04 -15.70 -1.66
CA GLN A 449 6.97 -16.51 -1.07
C GLN A 449 5.62 -15.90 -1.42
N LEU A 450 4.72 -16.72 -1.98
CA LEU A 450 3.35 -16.33 -2.29
C LEU A 450 2.50 -16.35 -1.03
N LYS A 451 1.85 -15.22 -0.72
CA LYS A 451 0.94 -15.06 0.39
C LYS A 451 -0.41 -14.55 -0.11
N ILE A 452 -1.49 -15.19 0.34
CA ILE A 452 -2.84 -14.75 0.02
C ILE A 452 -3.24 -13.61 0.96
N VAL A 453 -3.83 -12.56 0.38
CA VAL A 453 -4.35 -11.40 1.11
C VAL A 453 -5.36 -11.84 2.17
N GLY A 454 -5.23 -11.32 3.39
CA GLY A 454 -6.00 -11.81 4.54
C GLY A 454 -7.52 -11.57 4.45
N ASP A 455 -7.95 -10.45 3.88
CA ASP A 455 -9.37 -10.07 3.79
C ASP A 455 -10.05 -10.43 2.45
N GLY A 456 -9.30 -11.00 1.51
CA GLY A 456 -9.81 -11.36 0.17
C GLY A 456 -10.21 -10.18 -0.71
N LYS A 457 -9.67 -8.97 -0.47
CA LYS A 457 -10.01 -7.75 -1.25
C LYS A 457 -8.79 -7.19 -2.00
N TYR A 458 -9.04 -6.51 -3.11
CA TYR A 458 -7.96 -5.82 -3.85
C TYR A 458 -7.38 -4.63 -3.07
N GLY A 459 -8.26 -3.86 -2.43
CA GLY A 459 -7.89 -2.68 -1.65
C GLY A 459 -8.67 -1.45 -2.09
N ALA A 460 -9.41 -0.92 -1.12
CA ALA A 460 -10.16 0.32 -1.18
C ALA A 460 -9.89 1.12 0.10
N ARG A 461 -9.96 2.44 -0.02
CA ARG A 461 -9.84 3.35 1.11
C ARG A 461 -11.19 3.51 1.78
N ASP A 462 -11.24 3.28 3.08
CA ASP A 462 -12.40 3.59 3.89
C ASP A 462 -12.65 5.11 3.91
N ALA A 463 -13.90 5.53 3.80
CA ALA A 463 -14.30 6.94 3.71
C ALA A 463 -14.10 7.69 5.03
N GLU A 464 -14.32 7.02 6.17
CA GLU A 464 -14.25 7.65 7.50
C GLU A 464 -12.83 7.56 8.07
N THR A 465 -12.31 6.33 8.19
CA THR A 465 -11.01 6.09 8.82
C THR A 465 -9.83 6.42 7.90
N LYS A 466 -10.07 6.59 6.58
CA LYS A 466 -9.03 6.75 5.56
C LYS A 466 -8.02 5.59 5.49
N ILE A 467 -8.32 4.46 6.12
CA ILE A 467 -7.47 3.27 6.16
C ILE A 467 -7.64 2.48 4.87
N TRP A 468 -6.53 1.95 4.34
CA TRP A 468 -6.55 1.04 3.22
C TRP A 468 -6.72 -0.41 3.69
N ASN A 469 -7.59 -1.15 3.01
CA ASN A 469 -7.72 -2.60 3.17
C ASN A 469 -7.11 -3.34 1.96
N GLY A 470 -7.26 -4.66 1.91
CA GLY A 470 -6.78 -5.49 0.81
C GLY A 470 -5.28 -5.47 0.57
N MET A 471 -4.88 -5.89 -0.63
CA MET A 471 -3.49 -5.94 -1.08
C MET A 471 -2.82 -4.55 -1.04
N VAL A 472 -3.57 -3.48 -1.36
CA VAL A 472 -3.06 -2.09 -1.27
C VAL A 472 -2.66 -1.78 0.17
N GLY A 473 -3.49 -2.12 1.15
CA GLY A 473 -3.16 -1.94 2.57
C GLY A 473 -1.94 -2.76 2.99
N GLU A 474 -1.78 -3.99 2.49
CA GLU A 474 -0.61 -4.81 2.81
C GLU A 474 0.71 -4.17 2.35
N LEU A 475 0.72 -3.52 1.18
CA LEU A 475 1.90 -2.78 0.70
C LEU A 475 2.12 -1.46 1.47
N VAL A 476 1.06 -0.70 1.74
CA VAL A 476 1.15 0.58 2.46
C VAL A 476 1.66 0.40 3.89
N TYR A 477 1.23 -0.67 4.56
CA TYR A 477 1.60 -0.96 5.96
C TYR A 477 2.77 -1.94 6.09
N GLY A 478 3.48 -2.26 5.00
CA GLY A 478 4.69 -3.11 5.01
C GLY A 478 4.45 -4.57 5.40
N LYS A 479 3.23 -5.09 5.22
CA LYS A 479 2.92 -6.52 5.44
C LYS A 479 3.36 -7.41 4.27
N ALA A 480 3.55 -6.83 3.10
CA ALA A 480 4.03 -7.47 1.88
C ALA A 480 4.99 -6.54 1.13
N ASP A 481 5.94 -7.12 0.41
CA ASP A 481 7.01 -6.38 -0.29
C ASP A 481 6.64 -6.04 -1.74
N ILE A 482 5.79 -6.86 -2.36
CA ILE A 482 5.32 -6.69 -3.73
C ILE A 482 3.95 -7.35 -3.91
N ALA A 483 3.10 -6.79 -4.79
CA ALA A 483 1.83 -7.40 -5.15
C ALA A 483 1.83 -7.78 -6.64
N ILE A 484 1.82 -9.09 -6.91
CA ILE A 484 1.66 -9.65 -8.26
C ILE A 484 0.27 -10.27 -8.33
N ALA A 485 -0.68 -9.48 -8.84
CA ALA A 485 -2.09 -9.79 -8.87
C ALA A 485 -2.78 -9.03 -10.03
N PRO A 486 -4.04 -9.38 -10.39
CA PRO A 486 -4.87 -8.57 -11.30
C PRO A 486 -5.30 -7.25 -10.63
N LEU A 487 -4.34 -6.38 -10.32
CA LEU A 487 -4.56 -5.10 -9.64
C LEU A 487 -4.63 -3.97 -10.67
N THR A 488 -5.82 -3.40 -10.88
CA THR A 488 -6.02 -2.26 -11.76
C THR A 488 -5.24 -1.04 -11.26
N ILE A 489 -4.45 -0.42 -12.15
CA ILE A 489 -3.80 0.87 -11.90
C ILE A 489 -4.88 1.96 -11.83
N THR A 490 -4.93 2.71 -10.72
CA THR A 490 -5.86 3.83 -10.54
C THR A 490 -5.16 5.01 -9.86
N LEU A 491 -5.63 6.23 -10.11
CA LEU A 491 -5.06 7.46 -9.55
C LEU A 491 -4.94 7.40 -8.01
N VAL A 492 -6.00 6.96 -7.33
CA VAL A 492 -6.03 6.88 -5.85
C VAL A 492 -5.06 5.85 -5.27
N ARG A 493 -4.70 4.82 -6.04
CA ARG A 493 -3.72 3.82 -5.61
C ARG A 493 -2.30 4.32 -5.87
N GLU A 494 -2.07 4.99 -6.99
CA GLU A 494 -0.77 5.56 -7.34
C GLU A 494 -0.30 6.65 -6.35
N GLU A 495 -1.23 7.30 -5.64
CA GLU A 495 -0.88 8.22 -4.54
C GLU A 495 -0.16 7.53 -3.37
N VAL A 496 -0.48 6.27 -3.08
CA VAL A 496 -0.03 5.54 -1.87
C VAL A 496 0.93 4.39 -2.14
N ILE A 497 0.93 3.83 -3.36
CA ILE A 497 1.81 2.75 -3.81
C ILE A 497 2.30 3.03 -5.22
N ASP A 498 3.47 2.51 -5.57
CA ASP A 498 4.02 2.65 -6.91
C ASP A 498 3.63 1.46 -7.80
N PHE A 499 3.45 1.71 -9.09
CA PHE A 499 3.19 0.69 -10.09
C PHE A 499 4.32 0.57 -11.11
N SER A 500 4.50 -0.65 -11.63
CA SER A 500 5.22 -0.90 -12.88
C SER A 500 4.43 -0.40 -14.09
N LYS A 501 5.06 -0.42 -15.28
CA LYS A 501 4.32 -0.38 -16.54
C LYS A 501 3.30 -1.52 -16.60
N PRO A 502 2.13 -1.30 -17.23
CA PRO A 502 1.08 -2.30 -17.26
C PRO A 502 1.55 -3.52 -18.07
N PHE A 503 1.38 -4.71 -17.50
CA PHE A 503 1.74 -5.98 -18.17
C PHE A 503 0.57 -6.55 -18.98
N MET A 504 -0.66 -6.06 -18.76
CA MET A 504 -1.84 -6.49 -19.48
C MET A 504 -2.83 -5.32 -19.60
N SER A 505 -3.24 -5.01 -20.84
CA SER A 505 -4.25 -3.98 -21.14
C SER A 505 -5.66 -4.57 -21.15
N LEU A 506 -6.62 -3.86 -20.58
CA LEU A 506 -8.01 -4.29 -20.42
C LEU A 506 -8.95 -3.09 -20.31
N GLY A 507 -10.25 -3.35 -20.21
CA GLY A 507 -11.24 -2.32 -19.87
C GLY A 507 -12.50 -2.93 -19.28
N ILE A 508 -13.43 -2.09 -18.84
CA ILE A 508 -14.74 -2.53 -18.36
C ILE A 508 -15.52 -3.05 -19.57
N SER A 509 -16.03 -4.27 -19.43
CA SER A 509 -16.83 -4.96 -20.42
C SER A 509 -18.17 -5.39 -19.83
N ILE A 510 -19.11 -5.71 -20.71
CA ILE A 510 -20.46 -6.14 -20.33
C ILE A 510 -20.55 -7.65 -20.57
N MET A 511 -20.89 -8.40 -19.52
CA MET A 511 -21.21 -9.82 -19.61
C MET A 511 -22.71 -10.02 -19.54
N ILE A 512 -23.25 -10.73 -20.52
CA ILE A 512 -24.63 -11.20 -20.52
C ILE A 512 -24.68 -12.71 -20.70
N LYS A 513 -25.85 -13.29 -20.44
CA LYS A 513 -26.12 -14.67 -20.80
C LYS A 513 -26.19 -14.77 -22.33
N LYS A 514 -25.47 -15.73 -22.90
CA LYS A 514 -25.55 -16.06 -24.33
C LYS A 514 -27.00 -16.42 -24.66
N PRO A 515 -27.65 -15.72 -25.61
CA PRO A 515 -29.02 -16.00 -25.97
C PRO A 515 -29.09 -17.43 -26.52
N GLN A 516 -30.10 -18.17 -26.08
CA GLN A 516 -30.37 -19.46 -26.69
C GLN A 516 -30.87 -19.21 -28.11
N LYS A 517 -30.47 -20.08 -29.04
CA LYS A 517 -31.03 -20.07 -30.39
C LYS A 517 -32.56 -20.18 -30.26
N SER A 518 -33.26 -19.13 -30.69
CA SER A 518 -34.72 -19.12 -30.63
C SER A 518 -35.24 -20.22 -31.55
N LYS A 519 -36.10 -21.10 -31.01
CA LYS A 519 -36.87 -22.01 -31.86
C LYS A 519 -37.72 -21.14 -32.81
N PRO A 520 -37.80 -21.49 -34.10
CA PRO A 520 -38.65 -20.75 -35.03
C PRO A 520 -40.07 -20.66 -34.48
N GLY A 521 -40.70 -19.49 -34.59
CA GLY A 521 -42.09 -19.30 -34.18
C GLY A 521 -43.05 -20.14 -35.05
N VAL A 522 -44.30 -20.30 -34.59
CA VAL A 522 -45.33 -21.07 -35.33
C VAL A 522 -45.54 -20.53 -36.76
N PHE A 523 -45.35 -19.23 -36.96
CA PHE A 523 -45.49 -18.55 -38.24
C PHE A 523 -44.16 -18.34 -38.99
N SER A 524 -43.08 -19.02 -38.60
CA SER A 524 -41.75 -18.77 -39.19
C SER A 524 -41.66 -19.12 -40.68
N PHE A 525 -42.60 -19.90 -41.22
CA PHE A 525 -42.71 -20.12 -42.66
C PHE A 525 -43.08 -18.84 -43.45
N LEU A 526 -43.59 -17.79 -42.81
CA LEU A 526 -43.87 -16.50 -43.46
C LEU A 526 -42.65 -15.57 -43.50
N ASP A 527 -41.67 -15.78 -42.62
CA ASP A 527 -40.44 -14.97 -42.48
C ASP A 527 -39.57 -14.83 -43.75
N PRO A 528 -39.52 -15.80 -44.70
CA PRO A 528 -38.68 -15.70 -45.91
C PRO A 528 -39.06 -14.56 -46.86
N LEU A 529 -40.24 -13.97 -46.71
CA LEU A 529 -40.70 -12.81 -47.46
C LEU A 529 -41.15 -11.71 -46.47
N ALA A 530 -40.78 -10.47 -46.76
CA ALA A 530 -41.17 -9.34 -45.95
C ALA A 530 -42.70 -9.15 -45.96
N TYR A 531 -43.24 -8.61 -44.87
CA TYR A 531 -44.67 -8.41 -44.69
C TYR A 531 -45.29 -7.56 -45.83
N GLU A 532 -44.54 -6.57 -46.32
CA GLU A 532 -44.94 -5.70 -47.42
C GLU A 532 -45.15 -6.50 -48.71
N ILE A 533 -44.31 -7.51 -48.98
CA ILE A 533 -44.40 -8.35 -50.18
C ILE A 533 -45.66 -9.24 -50.09
N TRP A 534 -45.96 -9.78 -48.91
CA TRP A 534 -47.20 -10.53 -48.69
C TRP A 534 -48.44 -9.70 -49.00
N MET A 535 -48.47 -8.44 -48.55
CA MET A 535 -49.56 -7.51 -48.87
C MET A 535 -49.65 -7.23 -50.37
N CYS A 536 -48.51 -7.03 -51.05
CA CYS A 536 -48.47 -6.84 -52.50
C CYS A 536 -48.99 -8.06 -53.27
N ILE A 537 -48.68 -9.29 -52.82
CA ILE A 537 -49.18 -10.53 -53.43
C ILE A 537 -50.71 -10.59 -53.34
N VAL A 538 -51.29 -10.26 -52.19
CA VAL A 538 -52.75 -10.24 -52.01
C VAL A 538 -53.41 -9.21 -52.92
N PHE A 539 -52.86 -7.99 -53.01
CA PHE A 539 -53.39 -6.97 -53.92
C PHE A 539 -53.24 -7.35 -55.40
N ALA A 540 -52.10 -7.92 -55.80
CA ALA A 540 -51.87 -8.40 -57.16
C ALA A 540 -52.83 -9.54 -57.52
N TYR A 541 -53.06 -10.48 -56.60
CA TYR A 541 -54.02 -11.59 -56.77
C TYR A 541 -55.45 -11.09 -57.04
N ILE A 542 -55.94 -10.16 -56.21
CA ILE A 542 -57.27 -9.56 -56.41
C ILE A 542 -57.31 -8.76 -57.71
N GLY A 543 -56.27 -7.96 -57.99
CA GLY A 543 -56.17 -7.16 -59.20
C GLY A 543 -56.21 -8.00 -60.48
N VAL A 544 -55.44 -9.09 -60.52
CA VAL A 544 -55.42 -10.02 -61.67
C VAL A 544 -56.76 -10.75 -61.81
N SER A 545 -57.39 -11.17 -60.71
CA SER A 545 -58.73 -11.78 -60.74
C SER A 545 -59.77 -10.85 -61.36
N VAL A 546 -59.75 -9.56 -61.00
CA VAL A 546 -60.68 -8.55 -61.52
C VAL A 546 -60.38 -8.26 -63.00
N VAL A 547 -59.11 -8.09 -63.37
CA VAL A 547 -58.71 -7.86 -64.77
C VAL A 547 -59.12 -9.03 -65.65
N LEU A 548 -58.90 -10.27 -65.19
CA LEU A 548 -59.27 -11.48 -65.92
C LEU A 548 -60.80 -11.57 -66.07
N PHE A 549 -61.56 -11.32 -65.00
CA PHE A 549 -63.02 -11.25 -65.07
C PHE A 549 -63.53 -10.22 -66.09
N LEU A 550 -62.95 -9.01 -66.11
CA LEU A 550 -63.34 -7.97 -67.07
C LEU A 550 -63.01 -8.38 -68.50
N VAL A 551 -61.78 -8.85 -68.76
CA VAL A 551 -61.34 -9.27 -70.10
C VAL A 551 -62.21 -10.42 -70.61
N SER A 552 -62.53 -11.39 -69.75
CA SER A 552 -63.42 -12.50 -70.08
C SER A 552 -64.85 -12.05 -70.36
N ARG A 553 -65.38 -11.05 -69.64
CA ARG A 553 -66.74 -10.53 -69.88
C ARG A 553 -66.86 -9.74 -71.18
N PHE A 554 -65.82 -8.98 -71.55
CA PHE A 554 -65.82 -8.07 -72.71
C PHE A 554 -65.32 -8.70 -74.02
N SER A 555 -64.56 -9.78 -73.96
CA SER A 555 -64.08 -10.47 -75.17
C SER A 555 -65.16 -11.41 -75.72
N PRO A 556 -65.72 -11.17 -76.94
CA PRO A 556 -66.76 -12.01 -77.52
C PRO A 556 -66.30 -13.46 -77.76
N TYR A 557 -64.99 -13.68 -77.92
CA TYR A 557 -64.38 -14.98 -78.18
C TYR A 557 -64.31 -15.92 -76.96
N GLU A 558 -64.72 -15.48 -75.76
CA GLU A 558 -64.84 -16.36 -74.58
C GLU A 558 -66.28 -16.83 -74.33
N TRP A 559 -67.25 -16.28 -75.06
CA TRP A 559 -68.64 -16.67 -74.98
C TRP A 559 -68.85 -17.91 -75.86
N THR A 560 -69.26 -19.01 -75.24
CA THR A 560 -69.56 -20.25 -75.97
C THR A 560 -71.03 -20.24 -76.35
N LEU A 561 -71.34 -20.54 -77.60
CA LEU A 561 -72.68 -20.92 -78.01
C LEU A 561 -72.79 -22.42 -77.70
N GLU A 562 -73.69 -22.81 -76.79
CA GLU A 562 -74.02 -24.21 -76.63
C GLU A 562 -74.66 -24.71 -77.94
N GLU A 563 -74.01 -25.67 -78.61
CA GLU A 563 -74.71 -26.51 -79.58
C GLU A 563 -75.59 -27.48 -78.77
N PRO A 564 -76.92 -27.53 -78.99
CA PRO A 564 -77.76 -28.45 -78.28
C PRO A 564 -77.38 -29.89 -78.65
N GLU A 565 -76.95 -30.69 -77.68
CA GLU A 565 -77.06 -32.13 -77.78
C GLU A 565 -78.56 -32.47 -77.88
N ASP A 566 -78.92 -33.22 -78.93
CA ASP A 566 -80.27 -33.62 -79.34
C ASP A 566 -81.17 -32.54 -80.00
N GLY A 567 -80.95 -32.34 -81.31
CA GLY A 567 -82.00 -32.37 -82.35
C GLY A 567 -83.28 -31.50 -82.24
N ALA A 568 -83.40 -30.55 -81.32
CA ALA A 568 -84.57 -29.69 -81.15
C ALA A 568 -84.28 -28.21 -81.48
N LEU A 569 -85.30 -27.53 -82.03
CA LEU A 569 -85.27 -26.18 -82.62
C LEU A 569 -84.74 -25.05 -81.70
N PRO A 570 -84.11 -23.99 -82.25
CA PRO A 570 -83.44 -22.95 -81.48
C PRO A 570 -84.42 -21.85 -81.04
N LEU A 571 -84.64 -21.72 -79.73
CA LEU A 571 -85.38 -20.61 -79.12
C LEU A 571 -84.75 -20.23 -77.77
N THR A 572 -83.49 -19.79 -77.82
CA THR A 572 -82.79 -18.79 -76.98
C THR A 572 -81.28 -18.99 -77.15
N THR A 573 -80.59 -18.03 -77.78
CA THR A 573 -79.12 -17.97 -77.78
C THR A 573 -78.64 -17.54 -76.39
N GLU A 574 -78.58 -18.46 -75.42
CA GLU A 574 -77.85 -18.23 -74.18
C GLU A 574 -76.37 -18.53 -74.45
N SER A 575 -75.61 -17.47 -74.68
CA SER A 575 -74.16 -17.56 -74.68
C SER A 575 -73.68 -17.72 -73.25
N THR A 576 -72.99 -18.81 -72.91
CA THR A 576 -72.46 -19.03 -71.55
C THR A 576 -70.99 -18.61 -71.48
N ASN A 577 -70.64 -17.93 -70.39
CA ASN A 577 -69.26 -17.57 -70.08
C ASN A 577 -68.86 -18.25 -68.77
N GLU A 578 -67.91 -19.17 -68.84
CA GLU A 578 -67.45 -19.96 -67.70
C GLU A 578 -66.65 -19.10 -66.69
N PHE A 579 -66.15 -17.92 -67.07
CA PHE A 579 -65.40 -17.02 -66.20
C PHE A 579 -66.30 -16.03 -65.45
N GLY A 580 -66.99 -16.52 -64.41
CA GLY A 580 -67.58 -15.68 -63.36
C GLY A 580 -66.53 -15.04 -62.44
N ILE A 581 -66.93 -14.12 -61.54
CA ILE A 581 -66.02 -13.48 -60.56
C ILE A 581 -65.33 -14.54 -59.69
N PHE A 582 -66.10 -15.50 -59.17
CA PHE A 582 -65.56 -16.59 -58.36
C PHE A 582 -64.68 -17.55 -59.16
N ASN A 583 -65.04 -17.85 -60.41
CA ASN A 583 -64.24 -18.73 -61.27
C ASN A 583 -62.93 -18.07 -61.70
N SER A 584 -62.91 -16.75 -61.90
CA SER A 584 -61.70 -15.96 -62.18
C SER A 584 -60.78 -15.91 -60.95
N LEU A 585 -61.37 -15.73 -59.76
CA LEU A 585 -60.64 -15.78 -58.50
C LEU A 585 -60.05 -17.17 -58.26
N TRP A 586 -60.84 -18.22 -58.48
CA TRP A 586 -60.41 -19.62 -58.39
C TRP A 586 -59.30 -19.96 -59.39
N PHE A 587 -59.43 -19.50 -60.64
CA PHE A 587 -58.40 -19.67 -61.66
C PHE A 587 -57.07 -19.03 -61.24
N SER A 588 -57.11 -17.78 -60.77
CA SER A 588 -55.89 -17.08 -60.34
C SER A 588 -55.24 -17.73 -59.11
N LEU A 589 -56.04 -18.31 -58.20
CA LEU A 589 -55.55 -19.04 -57.03
C LEU A 589 -54.93 -20.39 -57.42
N GLY A 590 -55.59 -21.16 -58.28
CA GLY A 590 -55.06 -22.44 -58.77
C GLY A 590 -53.79 -22.28 -59.60
N ALA A 591 -53.69 -21.18 -60.36
CA ALA A 591 -52.47 -20.76 -61.03
C ALA A 591 -51.35 -20.35 -60.06
N PHE A 592 -51.69 -19.76 -58.92
CA PHE A 592 -50.74 -19.41 -57.86
C PHE A 592 -50.24 -20.66 -57.12
N MET A 593 -51.10 -21.62 -56.80
CA MET A 593 -50.73 -22.84 -56.06
C MET A 593 -50.10 -23.95 -56.92
N ARG A 594 -49.88 -23.72 -58.23
CA ARG A 594 -49.38 -24.70 -59.22
C ARG A 594 -50.25 -25.97 -59.35
N GLN A 595 -51.53 -25.91 -59.02
CA GLN A 595 -52.43 -27.08 -59.08
C GLN A 595 -53.17 -27.21 -60.42
N GLY A 596 -53.13 -26.17 -61.26
CA GLY A 596 -53.93 -26.14 -62.50
C GLY A 596 -55.40 -25.89 -62.22
N CYS A 597 -56.16 -25.56 -63.26
CA CYS A 597 -57.62 -25.43 -63.20
C CYS A 597 -58.23 -26.07 -64.44
N ASP A 598 -59.42 -26.64 -64.30
CA ASP A 598 -60.13 -27.27 -65.43
C ASP A 598 -60.58 -26.23 -66.48
N ILE A 599 -60.70 -24.97 -66.08
CA ILE A 599 -61.13 -23.85 -66.90
C ILE A 599 -59.89 -23.07 -67.38
N SER A 600 -59.79 -22.78 -68.67
CA SER A 600 -58.67 -22.02 -69.25
C SER A 600 -59.16 -20.89 -70.17
N PRO A 601 -58.52 -19.71 -70.14
CA PRO A 601 -58.94 -18.59 -70.98
C PRO A 601 -58.72 -18.92 -72.47
N ARG A 602 -59.78 -18.75 -73.27
CA ARG A 602 -59.75 -19.02 -74.71
C ARG A 602 -59.30 -17.81 -75.51
N SER A 603 -59.60 -16.60 -75.04
CA SER A 603 -59.23 -15.36 -75.74
C SER A 603 -57.71 -15.10 -75.70
N LEU A 604 -57.19 -14.47 -76.75
CA LEU A 604 -55.78 -14.05 -76.79
C LEU A 604 -55.46 -13.10 -75.63
N SER A 605 -56.34 -12.16 -75.33
CA SER A 605 -56.19 -11.19 -74.24
C SER A 605 -56.17 -11.88 -72.86
N GLY A 606 -57.09 -12.82 -72.60
CA GLY A 606 -57.12 -13.59 -71.35
C GLY A 606 -55.89 -14.49 -71.17
N ARG A 607 -55.39 -15.09 -72.26
CA ARG A 607 -54.15 -15.88 -72.26
C ARG A 607 -52.91 -15.05 -71.95
N ILE A 608 -52.83 -13.80 -72.43
CA ILE A 608 -51.71 -12.90 -72.10
C ILE A 608 -51.74 -12.56 -70.59
N VAL A 609 -52.90 -12.21 -70.04
CA VAL A 609 -53.05 -11.93 -68.60
C VAL A 609 -52.67 -13.16 -67.76
N GLY A 610 -53.18 -14.34 -68.12
CA GLY A 610 -52.82 -15.60 -67.47
C GLY A 610 -51.34 -15.96 -67.59
N GLY A 611 -50.72 -15.72 -68.76
CA GLY A 611 -49.30 -15.98 -69.00
C GLY A 611 -48.38 -15.08 -68.18
N VAL A 612 -48.70 -13.78 -68.07
CA VAL A 612 -47.97 -12.86 -67.18
C VAL A 612 -48.14 -13.25 -65.72
N TRP A 613 -49.35 -13.64 -65.31
CA TRP A 613 -49.59 -14.16 -63.97
C TRP A 613 -48.78 -15.42 -63.67
N TRP A 614 -48.71 -16.38 -64.59
CA TRP A 614 -47.87 -17.58 -64.46
C TRP A 614 -46.39 -17.26 -64.32
N PHE A 615 -45.88 -16.31 -65.11
CA PHE A 615 -44.49 -15.89 -64.99
C PHE A 615 -44.21 -15.22 -63.63
N PHE A 616 -45.14 -14.37 -63.16
CA PHE A 616 -45.07 -13.75 -61.85
C PHE A 616 -45.09 -14.79 -60.71
N THR A 617 -46.04 -15.72 -60.71
CA THR A 617 -46.13 -16.77 -59.68
C THR A 617 -44.93 -17.69 -59.68
N LEU A 618 -44.38 -18.02 -60.85
CA LEU A 618 -43.15 -18.81 -60.98
C LEU A 618 -41.98 -18.12 -60.26
N ILE A 619 -41.77 -16.82 -60.49
CA ILE A 619 -40.69 -16.05 -59.85
C ILE A 619 -40.89 -15.99 -58.34
N ILE A 620 -42.10 -15.65 -57.87
CA ILE A 620 -42.39 -15.51 -56.44
C ILE A 620 -42.17 -16.83 -55.69
N ILE A 621 -42.70 -17.94 -56.20
CA ILE A 621 -42.53 -19.25 -55.55
C ILE A 621 -41.06 -19.67 -55.55
N SER A 622 -40.34 -19.44 -56.65
CA SER A 622 -38.92 -19.79 -56.75
C SER A 622 -38.05 -18.95 -55.80
N SER A 623 -38.38 -17.66 -55.63
CA SER A 623 -37.69 -16.80 -54.66
C SER A 623 -38.02 -17.17 -53.23
N TYR A 624 -39.28 -17.54 -52.94
CA TYR A 624 -39.69 -18.02 -51.63
C TYR A 624 -38.96 -19.30 -51.25
N THR A 625 -38.88 -20.28 -52.16
CA THR A 625 -38.17 -21.54 -51.89
C THR A 625 -36.67 -21.33 -51.71
N ALA A 626 -36.05 -20.42 -52.46
CA ALA A 626 -34.64 -20.04 -52.28
C ALA A 626 -34.38 -19.37 -50.92
N ASN A 627 -35.21 -18.40 -50.53
CA ASN A 627 -35.06 -17.70 -49.25
C ASN A 627 -35.38 -18.60 -48.06
N LEU A 628 -36.37 -19.48 -48.18
CA LEU A 628 -36.70 -20.46 -47.14
C LEU A 628 -35.52 -21.42 -46.91
N ALA A 629 -34.87 -21.89 -47.98
CA ALA A 629 -33.67 -22.72 -47.87
C ALA A 629 -32.51 -21.97 -47.18
N ALA A 630 -32.31 -20.68 -47.48
CA ALA A 630 -31.32 -19.85 -46.81
C ALA A 630 -31.66 -19.61 -45.33
N PHE A 631 -32.93 -19.39 -45.00
CA PHE A 631 -33.38 -19.14 -43.63
C PHE A 631 -33.23 -20.39 -42.75
N LEU A 632 -33.51 -21.57 -43.29
CA LEU A 632 -33.35 -22.85 -42.59
C LEU A 632 -31.87 -23.23 -42.36
N THR A 633 -30.94 -22.68 -43.15
CA THR A 633 -29.50 -22.96 -42.99
C THR A 633 -28.82 -21.99 -42.03
N VAL A 634 -29.37 -20.79 -41.80
CA VAL A 634 -28.72 -19.73 -41.01
C VAL A 634 -29.58 -19.33 -39.80
N GLU A 635 -29.34 -19.99 -38.67
CA GLU A 635 -29.88 -19.57 -37.37
C GLU A 635 -29.01 -18.43 -36.79
N ARG A 636 -29.41 -17.16 -36.99
CA ARG A 636 -28.70 -16.03 -36.37
C ARG A 636 -29.09 -15.88 -34.90
N MET A 637 -28.08 -15.74 -34.04
CA MET A 637 -28.29 -15.30 -32.66
C MET A 637 -28.53 -13.79 -32.66
N VAL A 638 -29.67 -13.34 -32.13
CA VAL A 638 -29.95 -11.90 -31.95
C VAL A 638 -29.62 -11.54 -30.51
N SER A 639 -28.70 -10.58 -30.31
CA SER A 639 -28.41 -10.02 -28.99
C SER A 639 -29.42 -8.93 -28.66
N PRO A 640 -30.04 -8.93 -27.47
CA PRO A 640 -30.96 -7.85 -27.07
C PRO A 640 -30.24 -6.52 -26.74
N ILE A 641 -28.93 -6.57 -26.47
CA ILE A 641 -28.11 -5.38 -26.19
C ILE A 641 -26.76 -5.44 -26.92
N GLU A 642 -26.31 -4.31 -27.45
CA GLU A 642 -25.02 -4.20 -28.14
C GLU A 642 -24.08 -3.21 -27.44
N SER A 643 -24.63 -2.27 -26.68
CA SER A 643 -23.88 -1.19 -26.03
C SER A 643 -24.31 -0.90 -24.59
N ALA A 644 -23.48 -0.16 -23.85
CA ALA A 644 -23.86 0.36 -22.53
C ALA A 644 -24.98 1.41 -22.60
N GLU A 645 -25.13 2.09 -23.74
CA GLU A 645 -26.23 3.04 -23.96
C GLU A 645 -27.58 2.34 -23.94
N ASP A 646 -27.66 1.16 -24.54
CA ASP A 646 -28.89 0.37 -24.55
C ASP A 646 -29.29 0.01 -23.13
N LEU A 647 -28.34 -0.44 -22.31
CA LEU A 647 -28.55 -0.72 -20.89
C LEU A 647 -29.08 0.50 -20.11
N ALA A 648 -28.60 1.71 -20.40
CA ALA A 648 -29.01 2.93 -19.72
C ALA A 648 -30.35 3.51 -20.22
N LYS A 649 -30.82 3.10 -21.40
CA LYS A 649 -32.12 3.51 -21.96
C LYS A 649 -33.27 2.67 -21.43
N GLN A 650 -33.02 1.39 -21.14
CA GLN A 650 -34.00 0.41 -20.67
C GLN A 650 -33.88 0.13 -19.16
N THR A 651 -34.91 -0.50 -18.58
CA THR A 651 -34.95 -0.88 -17.15
C THR A 651 -35.28 -2.37 -16.91
N GLU A 652 -35.47 -3.15 -17.96
CA GLU A 652 -35.88 -4.56 -17.91
C GLU A 652 -34.72 -5.50 -17.53
N ILE A 653 -33.51 -5.18 -18.01
CA ILE A 653 -32.26 -5.85 -17.72
C ILE A 653 -31.53 -5.02 -16.67
N ALA A 654 -31.48 -5.56 -15.44
CA ALA A 654 -30.71 -4.92 -14.37
C ALA A 654 -29.21 -5.08 -14.63
N TYR A 655 -28.39 -4.16 -14.11
CA TYR A 655 -26.94 -4.25 -14.25
C TYR A 655 -26.22 -3.79 -12.98
N GLY A 656 -25.05 -4.39 -12.72
CA GLY A 656 -24.27 -4.09 -11.53
C GLY A 656 -22.80 -4.50 -11.63
N THR A 657 -22.05 -4.21 -10.58
CA THR A 657 -20.58 -4.37 -10.48
C THR A 657 -20.19 -5.05 -9.16
N LEU A 658 -18.89 -5.33 -8.99
CA LEU A 658 -18.32 -5.81 -7.73
C LEU A 658 -18.32 -4.70 -6.65
N ASP A 659 -18.76 -5.02 -5.44
CA ASP A 659 -19.02 -4.06 -4.36
C ASP A 659 -17.77 -3.31 -3.85
N SER A 660 -16.61 -3.97 -3.88
CA SER A 660 -15.30 -3.39 -3.52
C SER A 660 -14.35 -3.28 -4.73
N GLY A 661 -14.90 -3.16 -5.94
CA GLY A 661 -14.12 -3.11 -7.19
C GLY A 661 -13.75 -1.70 -7.65
N SER A 662 -12.68 -1.58 -8.44
CA SER A 662 -12.29 -0.34 -9.12
C SER A 662 -13.37 0.17 -10.08
N THR A 663 -14.13 -0.74 -10.70
CA THR A 663 -15.27 -0.44 -11.58
C THR A 663 -16.39 0.31 -10.88
N LYS A 664 -16.72 -0.05 -9.62
CA LYS A 664 -17.75 0.67 -8.85
C LYS A 664 -17.33 2.11 -8.57
N GLU A 665 -16.08 2.32 -8.15
CA GLU A 665 -15.54 3.65 -7.89
C GLU A 665 -15.39 4.47 -9.17
N PHE A 666 -15.10 3.83 -10.31
CA PHE A 666 -15.11 4.47 -11.63
C PHE A 666 -16.48 5.08 -11.94
N PHE A 667 -17.57 4.31 -11.81
CA PHE A 667 -18.93 4.85 -12.04
C PHE A 667 -19.30 5.94 -11.04
N ARG A 668 -18.91 5.79 -9.76
CA ARG A 668 -19.15 6.81 -8.73
C ARG A 668 -18.48 8.15 -9.02
N ARG A 669 -17.29 8.15 -9.62
CA ARG A 669 -16.50 9.36 -9.93
C ARG A 669 -16.66 9.84 -11.36
N SER A 670 -17.33 9.08 -12.22
CA SER A 670 -17.45 9.40 -13.63
C SER A 670 -18.21 10.71 -13.82
N LYS A 671 -17.72 11.55 -14.73
CA LYS A 671 -18.38 12.82 -15.13
C LYS A 671 -19.14 12.70 -16.45
N ILE A 672 -19.11 11.54 -17.08
CA ILE A 672 -19.80 11.29 -18.36
C ILE A 672 -21.28 11.06 -18.05
N ALA A 673 -22.17 11.84 -18.67
CA ALA A 673 -23.62 11.82 -18.37
C ALA A 673 -24.24 10.42 -18.46
N LEU A 674 -23.83 9.62 -19.45
CA LEU A 674 -24.27 8.23 -19.60
C LEU A 674 -23.91 7.38 -18.36
N PHE A 675 -22.65 7.45 -17.91
CA PHE A 675 -22.15 6.65 -16.79
C PHE A 675 -22.67 7.17 -15.44
N ASP A 676 -22.90 8.47 -15.31
CA ASP A 676 -23.56 9.03 -14.13
C ASP A 676 -25.01 8.55 -14.02
N LYS A 677 -25.77 8.52 -15.13
CA LYS A 677 -27.12 7.92 -15.17
C LYS A 677 -27.09 6.44 -14.76
N MET A 678 -26.12 5.67 -15.26
CA MET A 678 -25.94 4.27 -14.87
C MET A 678 -25.60 4.14 -13.37
N TRP A 679 -24.76 5.04 -12.83
CA TRP A 679 -24.42 5.06 -11.41
C TRP A 679 -25.63 5.39 -10.53
N GLN A 680 -26.44 6.38 -10.91
CA GLN A 680 -27.67 6.74 -10.21
C GLN A 680 -28.63 5.54 -10.16
N TYR A 681 -28.82 4.84 -11.29
CA TYR A 681 -29.58 3.59 -11.32
C TYR A 681 -29.00 2.53 -10.38
N MET A 682 -27.69 2.26 -10.46
CA MET A 682 -27.04 1.26 -9.59
C MET A 682 -27.15 1.61 -8.10
N LYS A 683 -27.16 2.90 -7.77
CA LYS A 683 -27.31 3.40 -6.40
C LYS A 683 -28.76 3.28 -5.90
N SER A 684 -29.75 3.49 -6.76
CA SER A 684 -31.18 3.43 -6.40
C SER A 684 -31.83 2.05 -6.60
N ALA A 685 -31.12 1.08 -7.17
CA ALA A 685 -31.68 -0.21 -7.51
C ALA A 685 -31.93 -1.08 -6.27
N GLU A 686 -33.19 -1.49 -6.07
CA GLU A 686 -33.62 -2.45 -5.06
C GLU A 686 -34.25 -3.68 -5.74
N PRO A 687 -33.77 -4.91 -5.46
CA PRO A 687 -32.67 -5.28 -4.56
C PRO A 687 -31.29 -4.91 -5.11
N SER A 688 -30.28 -4.85 -4.22
CA SER A 688 -28.90 -4.46 -4.58
C SER A 688 -28.38 -5.19 -5.83
N VAL A 689 -27.90 -4.40 -6.79
CA VAL A 689 -27.28 -4.90 -8.02
C VAL A 689 -25.81 -5.24 -7.85
N PHE A 690 -25.18 -4.83 -6.74
CA PHE A 690 -23.79 -5.11 -6.43
C PHE A 690 -23.61 -6.53 -5.86
N VAL A 691 -22.48 -7.15 -6.19
CA VAL A 691 -22.10 -8.50 -5.71
C VAL A 691 -20.80 -8.46 -4.93
N LYS A 692 -20.60 -9.42 -4.00
CA LYS A 692 -19.40 -9.43 -3.15
C LYS A 692 -18.22 -10.16 -3.78
N LYS A 693 -18.49 -11.18 -4.62
CA LYS A 693 -17.47 -11.97 -5.32
C LYS A 693 -17.75 -12.01 -6.83
N THR A 694 -16.69 -12.11 -7.63
CA THR A 694 -16.80 -12.23 -9.09
C THR A 694 -17.65 -13.44 -9.52
N SER A 695 -17.49 -14.59 -8.84
CA SER A 695 -18.27 -15.81 -9.11
C SER A 695 -19.77 -15.66 -8.84
N GLU A 696 -20.16 -14.83 -7.87
CA GLU A 696 -21.55 -14.51 -7.56
C GLU A 696 -22.20 -13.72 -8.71
N GLY A 697 -21.49 -12.73 -9.25
CA GLY A 697 -21.93 -11.96 -10.41
C GLY A 697 -22.14 -12.83 -11.66
N VAL A 698 -21.18 -13.71 -11.95
CA VAL A 698 -21.30 -14.68 -13.06
C VAL A 698 -22.51 -15.60 -12.85
N LEU A 699 -22.68 -16.17 -11.66
CA LEU A 699 -23.80 -17.05 -11.36
C LEU A 699 -25.15 -16.32 -11.47
N ARG A 700 -25.22 -15.06 -11.06
CA ARG A 700 -26.41 -14.21 -11.17
C ARG A 700 -26.80 -14.03 -12.64
N VAL A 701 -25.86 -13.66 -13.52
CA VAL A 701 -26.09 -13.57 -14.98
C VAL A 701 -26.64 -14.88 -15.54
N ARG A 702 -26.03 -16.02 -15.17
CA ARG A 702 -26.46 -17.34 -15.65
C ARG A 702 -27.88 -17.70 -15.23
N LYS A 703 -28.28 -17.36 -14.01
CA LYS A 703 -29.61 -17.66 -13.44
C LYS A 703 -30.70 -16.70 -13.90
N SER A 704 -30.36 -15.44 -14.17
CA SER A 704 -31.33 -14.38 -14.52
C SER A 704 -31.93 -14.47 -15.92
N LYS A 705 -31.64 -15.51 -16.71
CA LYS A 705 -32.22 -15.75 -18.06
C LYS A 705 -32.20 -14.49 -18.98
N GLY A 706 -31.12 -13.71 -18.93
CA GLY A 706 -30.96 -12.49 -19.74
C GLY A 706 -31.53 -11.19 -19.12
N LYS A 707 -32.06 -11.23 -17.88
CA LYS A 707 -32.57 -10.05 -17.15
C LYS A 707 -31.53 -9.37 -16.24
N TYR A 708 -30.28 -9.83 -16.27
CA TYR A 708 -29.19 -9.21 -15.52
C TYR A 708 -27.91 -9.21 -16.35
N ALA A 709 -27.24 -8.08 -16.42
CA ALA A 709 -25.93 -7.89 -17.03
C ALA A 709 -24.89 -7.57 -15.95
N TYR A 710 -23.69 -8.14 -16.07
CA TYR A 710 -22.62 -7.93 -15.10
C TYR A 710 -21.48 -7.15 -15.74
N LEU A 711 -21.07 -6.07 -15.09
CA LEU A 711 -19.99 -5.19 -15.54
C LEU A 711 -18.69 -5.63 -14.84
N LEU A 712 -17.76 -6.17 -15.62
CA LEU A 712 -16.47 -6.65 -15.16
C LEU A 712 -15.36 -6.39 -16.18
N GLU A 713 -14.12 -6.59 -15.77
CA GLU A 713 -12.96 -6.41 -16.64
C GLU A 713 -12.96 -7.42 -17.81
N SER A 714 -12.53 -6.95 -18.99
CA SER A 714 -12.61 -7.69 -20.26
C SER A 714 -11.85 -9.01 -20.24
N THR A 715 -10.72 -9.05 -19.56
CA THR A 715 -9.88 -10.25 -19.38
C THR A 715 -10.65 -11.37 -18.66
N MET A 716 -11.41 -11.01 -17.63
CA MET A 716 -12.23 -11.97 -16.89
C MET A 716 -13.47 -12.38 -17.69
N ASN A 717 -14.06 -11.46 -18.47
CA ASN A 717 -15.19 -11.78 -19.32
C ASN A 717 -14.81 -12.80 -20.41
N GLU A 718 -13.71 -12.55 -21.13
CA GLU A 718 -13.15 -13.45 -22.14
C GLU A 718 -12.79 -14.82 -21.55
N TYR A 719 -12.27 -14.84 -20.32
CA TYR A 719 -11.97 -16.08 -19.62
C TYR A 719 -13.23 -16.91 -19.32
N ILE A 720 -14.26 -16.28 -18.75
CA ILE A 720 -15.50 -16.98 -18.35
C ILE A 720 -16.28 -17.45 -19.58
N GLU A 721 -16.21 -16.73 -20.70
CA GLU A 721 -16.77 -17.16 -21.99
C GLU A 721 -16.16 -18.48 -22.49
N GLN A 722 -14.87 -18.73 -22.19
CA GLN A 722 -14.18 -19.98 -22.54
C GLN A 722 -14.42 -21.13 -21.56
N ARG A 723 -15.27 -20.95 -20.53
CA ARG A 723 -15.56 -21.96 -19.50
C ARG A 723 -16.94 -22.57 -19.67
N LYS A 724 -17.05 -23.87 -19.39
CA LYS A 724 -18.33 -24.58 -19.41
C LYS A 724 -19.33 -23.93 -18.44
N PRO A 725 -20.62 -23.83 -18.79
CA PRO A 725 -21.28 -24.38 -19.98
C PRO A 725 -21.30 -23.45 -21.22
N CYS A 726 -20.37 -22.49 -21.34
CA CYS A 726 -20.26 -21.57 -22.50
C CYS A 726 -21.51 -20.70 -22.72
N ASP A 727 -22.18 -20.34 -21.61
CA ASP A 727 -23.49 -19.66 -21.61
C ASP A 727 -23.39 -18.16 -21.32
N THR A 728 -22.19 -17.59 -21.33
CA THR A 728 -21.93 -16.15 -21.22
C THR A 728 -21.39 -15.62 -22.54
N MET A 729 -21.59 -14.34 -22.79
CA MET A 729 -21.00 -13.64 -23.94
C MET A 729 -20.63 -12.21 -23.56
N LYS A 730 -19.53 -11.73 -24.14
CA LYS A 730 -19.15 -10.31 -24.12
C LYS A 730 -19.96 -9.55 -25.16
N VAL A 731 -20.53 -8.41 -24.79
CA VAL A 731 -21.20 -7.48 -25.72
C VAL A 731 -20.52 -6.11 -25.71
N GLY A 732 -20.48 -5.50 -26.90
CA GLY A 732 -19.87 -4.19 -27.10
C GLY A 732 -18.35 -4.16 -26.97
N GLY A 733 -17.80 -2.97 -27.19
CA GLY A 733 -16.40 -2.67 -26.89
C GLY A 733 -16.15 -2.44 -25.40
N ASN A 734 -14.88 -2.25 -25.05
CA ASN A 734 -14.52 -1.83 -23.69
C ASN A 734 -14.93 -0.37 -23.47
N LEU A 735 -15.46 -0.05 -22.28
CA LEU A 735 -15.94 1.28 -21.92
C LEU A 735 -14.80 2.26 -21.55
N ASP A 736 -13.64 1.71 -21.20
CA ASP A 736 -12.44 2.45 -20.85
C ASP A 736 -11.17 1.69 -21.27
N SER A 737 -10.02 2.34 -21.09
CA SER A 737 -8.69 1.75 -21.27
C SER A 737 -7.95 1.76 -19.94
N LYS A 738 -7.70 0.57 -19.42
CA LYS A 738 -7.05 0.29 -18.14
C LYS A 738 -5.94 -0.75 -18.33
N GLY A 739 -5.13 -0.95 -17.30
CA GLY A 739 -4.16 -2.03 -17.28
C GLY A 739 -3.91 -2.55 -15.87
N TYR A 740 -3.51 -3.81 -15.80
CA TYR A 740 -2.91 -4.37 -14.59
C TYR A 740 -1.44 -4.03 -14.54
N GLY A 741 -0.99 -3.58 -13.38
CA GLY A 741 0.42 -3.33 -13.07
C GLY A 741 0.84 -4.10 -11.84
N ILE A 742 2.13 -4.42 -11.75
CA ILE A 742 2.71 -4.95 -10.53
C ILE A 742 2.89 -3.77 -9.57
N ALA A 743 2.44 -3.93 -8.32
CA ALA A 743 2.53 -2.87 -7.33
C ALA A 743 3.65 -3.12 -6.32
N THR A 744 4.35 -2.06 -5.95
CA THR A 744 5.39 -2.05 -4.91
C THR A 744 5.08 -0.95 -3.89
N PRO A 745 5.56 -1.09 -2.64
CA PRO A 745 5.55 0.02 -1.68
C PRO A 745 6.22 1.26 -2.29
N LYS A 746 5.71 2.44 -1.94
CA LYS A 746 6.17 3.70 -2.52
C LYS A 746 7.66 3.91 -2.22
N GLY A 747 8.46 4.18 -3.24
CA GLY A 747 9.91 4.35 -3.11
C GLY A 747 10.70 3.04 -2.92
N SER A 748 10.10 1.88 -3.14
CA SER A 748 10.79 0.59 -3.04
C SER A 748 11.88 0.45 -4.11
N PRO A 749 13.09 -0.05 -3.76
CA PRO A 749 14.17 -0.31 -4.72
C PRO A 749 13.81 -1.37 -5.77
N LEU A 750 12.87 -2.28 -5.45
CA LEU A 750 12.40 -3.33 -6.38
C LEU A 750 11.69 -2.75 -7.61
N ARG A 751 11.11 -1.56 -7.51
CA ARG A 751 10.28 -0.96 -8.56
C ARG A 751 11.01 -0.91 -9.90
N ASN A 752 12.25 -0.42 -9.92
CA ASN A 752 13.00 -0.23 -11.16
C ASN A 752 13.37 -1.56 -11.81
N ALA A 753 13.84 -2.53 -11.01
CA ALA A 753 14.17 -3.87 -11.49
C ALA A 753 12.93 -4.59 -12.07
N VAL A 754 11.81 -4.55 -11.35
CA VAL A 754 10.54 -5.14 -11.79
C VAL A 754 10.03 -4.47 -13.06
N ASN A 755 10.11 -3.13 -13.13
CA ASN A 755 9.65 -2.39 -14.30
C ASN A 755 10.45 -2.73 -15.57
N LEU A 756 11.77 -2.86 -15.45
CA LEU A 756 12.64 -3.32 -16.55
C LEU A 756 12.35 -4.79 -16.92
N ALA A 757 12.11 -5.65 -15.93
CA ALA A 757 11.74 -7.04 -16.18
C ALA A 757 10.42 -7.14 -16.96
N VAL A 758 9.38 -6.39 -16.57
CA VAL A 758 8.08 -6.38 -17.29
C VAL A 758 8.25 -5.93 -18.73
N LEU A 759 9.04 -4.89 -18.99
CA LEU A 759 9.30 -4.42 -20.36
C LEU A 759 10.00 -5.49 -21.20
N LYS A 760 11.01 -6.17 -20.64
CA LYS A 760 11.72 -7.26 -21.31
C LYS A 760 10.81 -8.45 -21.62
N LEU A 761 9.93 -8.82 -20.68
CA LEU A 761 8.95 -9.90 -20.88
C LEU A 761 7.94 -9.54 -21.99
N ASN A 762 7.60 -8.27 -22.13
CA ASN A 762 6.72 -7.76 -23.18
C ASN A 762 7.44 -7.78 -24.55
N GLU A 763 8.67 -7.27 -24.63
CA GLU A 763 9.48 -7.26 -25.87
C GLU A 763 9.76 -8.67 -26.40
N GLN A 764 9.91 -9.65 -25.51
CA GLN A 764 10.11 -11.05 -25.88
C GLN A 764 8.80 -11.78 -26.26
N GLY A 765 7.63 -11.15 -26.11
CA GLY A 765 6.33 -11.79 -26.35
C GLY A 765 5.98 -12.88 -25.33
N LEU A 766 6.66 -12.94 -24.18
CA LEU A 766 6.40 -13.96 -23.16
C LEU A 766 5.04 -13.72 -22.47
N LEU A 767 4.66 -12.45 -22.26
CA LEU A 767 3.36 -12.09 -21.70
C LEU A 767 2.20 -12.60 -22.58
N ASP A 768 2.32 -12.46 -23.90
CA ASP A 768 1.33 -12.99 -24.85
C ASP A 768 1.28 -14.52 -24.85
N LYS A 769 2.45 -15.17 -24.77
CA LYS A 769 2.54 -16.63 -24.63
C LYS A 769 1.85 -17.13 -23.36
N LEU A 770 2.08 -16.47 -22.22
CA LEU A 770 1.42 -16.80 -20.96
C LEU A 770 -0.09 -16.53 -21.03
N LYS A 771 -0.52 -15.44 -21.67
CA LYS A 771 -1.95 -15.15 -21.89
C LYS A 771 -2.61 -16.25 -22.69
N ASN A 772 -1.99 -16.69 -23.79
CA ASN A 772 -2.52 -17.79 -24.61
C ASN A 772 -2.66 -19.10 -23.82
N LYS A 773 -1.63 -19.45 -23.05
CA LYS A 773 -1.62 -20.63 -22.17
C LYS A 773 -2.81 -20.68 -21.20
N TRP A 774 -3.11 -19.55 -20.56
CA TRP A 774 -4.09 -19.51 -19.46
C TRP A 774 -5.52 -19.17 -19.90
N TRP A 775 -5.72 -18.53 -21.05
CA TRP A 775 -7.04 -18.18 -21.58
C TRP A 775 -7.53 -19.12 -22.69
N TYR A 776 -6.68 -19.45 -23.66
CA TYR A 776 -7.11 -20.13 -24.89
C TYR A 776 -6.72 -21.60 -24.92
N ASP A 777 -5.47 -21.95 -24.59
CA ASP A 777 -4.99 -23.34 -24.62
C ASP A 777 -5.72 -24.23 -23.59
N LYS A 778 -6.12 -23.63 -22.47
CA LYS A 778 -6.93 -24.26 -21.41
C LYS A 778 -8.43 -23.96 -21.53
N GLY A 779 -8.88 -23.48 -22.69
CA GLY A 779 -10.29 -23.23 -22.99
C GLY A 779 -11.08 -24.53 -23.03
N GLU A 780 -12.20 -24.59 -22.32
CA GLU A 780 -13.07 -25.78 -22.26
C GLU A 780 -14.22 -25.70 -23.27
N CYS A 781 -14.50 -24.48 -23.74
CA CYS A 781 -15.50 -24.18 -24.74
C CYS A 781 -14.88 -24.26 -26.13
N GLY A 782 -14.96 -25.44 -26.75
CA GLY A 782 -14.61 -25.59 -28.16
C GLY A 782 -15.48 -24.66 -29.01
N SER A 783 -14.86 -23.93 -29.94
CA SER A 783 -15.58 -23.38 -31.09
C SER A 783 -16.10 -24.56 -31.90
N GLY A 784 -17.30 -25.03 -31.58
CA GLY A 784 -18.02 -26.00 -32.40
C GLY A 784 -18.33 -25.36 -33.75
N GLY A 785 -17.46 -25.61 -34.72
CA GLY A 785 -17.53 -25.11 -36.09
C GLY A 785 -16.12 -24.79 -36.58
N GLY A 786 -15.50 -25.73 -37.29
CA GLY A 786 -14.18 -25.52 -37.87
C GLY A 786 -14.17 -24.35 -38.83
N GLU A 787 -13.37 -23.34 -38.52
CA GLU A 787 -12.62 -22.54 -39.49
C GLU A 787 -11.56 -21.75 -38.72
N SER A 788 -10.30 -21.98 -39.11
CA SER A 788 -9.11 -21.37 -38.56
C SER A 788 -9.22 -19.85 -38.64
N LYS A 789 -9.30 -19.15 -37.50
CA LYS A 789 -9.13 -17.70 -37.47
C LYS A 789 -7.67 -17.37 -37.79
N VAL A 790 -7.44 -17.00 -39.04
CA VAL A 790 -6.21 -16.33 -39.49
C VAL A 790 -6.21 -14.92 -38.89
N ASN A 791 -5.12 -14.57 -38.21
CA ASN A 791 -4.82 -13.22 -37.74
C ASN A 791 -4.94 -12.21 -38.89
N THR A 792 -5.77 -11.19 -38.74
CA THR A 792 -5.69 -9.99 -39.58
C THR A 792 -5.63 -8.76 -38.69
N HIS A 793 -4.47 -8.11 -38.74
CA HIS A 793 -4.26 -6.76 -38.24
C HIS A 793 -5.16 -5.76 -38.96
N SER A 794 -5.51 -4.72 -38.20
CA SER A 794 -6.12 -3.45 -38.58
C SER A 794 -6.04 -3.05 -40.06
N HIS A 795 -7.19 -2.86 -40.70
CA HIS A 795 -7.37 -1.81 -41.70
C HIS A 795 -8.77 -1.16 -41.58
N THR A 796 -8.71 0.12 -41.23
CA THR A 796 -9.66 1.23 -41.41
C THR A 796 -10.96 0.98 -42.18
N HIS A 797 -12.06 1.32 -41.51
CA HIS A 797 -13.41 1.54 -42.02
C HIS A 797 -13.47 2.20 -43.41
N LYS A 798 -14.13 1.54 -44.36
CA LYS A 798 -14.87 2.20 -45.44
C LYS A 798 -16.31 1.66 -45.44
N HIS A 799 -17.25 2.57 -45.26
CA HIS A 799 -18.69 2.31 -45.44
C HIS A 799 -18.94 1.78 -46.85
N ILE A 800 -19.59 0.62 -46.95
CA ILE A 800 -20.21 0.13 -48.19
C ILE A 800 -21.71 0.03 -47.92
N LEU A 801 -22.46 0.96 -48.52
CA LEU A 801 -23.89 0.86 -48.72
C LEU A 801 -24.15 -0.26 -49.74
N ASN A 802 -24.73 -1.38 -49.31
CA ASN A 802 -25.21 -2.42 -50.21
C ASN A 802 -26.63 -2.08 -50.67
N TYR A 803 -26.74 -1.49 -51.87
CA TYR A 803 -27.92 -1.63 -52.71
C TYR A 803 -27.74 -2.91 -53.55
N THR A 804 -28.48 -3.96 -53.23
CA THR A 804 -28.51 -5.19 -54.03
C THR A 804 -29.58 -5.06 -55.11
N THR A 805 -29.19 -4.58 -56.29
CA THR A 805 -30.01 -4.70 -57.51
C THR A 805 -29.74 -6.07 -58.13
N VAL A 806 -30.77 -6.92 -58.18
CA VAL A 806 -30.72 -8.21 -58.88
C VAL A 806 -30.67 -7.95 -60.39
N LYS A 807 -29.53 -8.21 -61.02
CA LYS A 807 -29.36 -8.20 -62.48
C LYS A 807 -29.33 -9.65 -62.99
N VAL A 808 -30.42 -10.08 -63.61
CA VAL A 808 -30.48 -11.29 -64.43
C VAL A 808 -29.63 -11.06 -65.67
N THR A 809 -28.61 -11.88 -65.89
CA THR A 809 -27.76 -11.81 -67.10
C THR A 809 -27.98 -13.06 -67.95
N LEU A 810 -28.70 -12.87 -69.06
CA LEU A 810 -28.76 -13.80 -70.19
C LEU A 810 -27.37 -13.90 -70.83
N GLY A 811 -26.94 -15.13 -71.11
CA GLY A 811 -25.65 -15.43 -71.70
C GLY A 811 -25.50 -14.87 -73.11
N PHE A 812 -24.34 -14.27 -73.36
CA PHE A 812 -23.73 -14.23 -74.69
C PHE A 812 -22.24 -14.53 -74.55
N HIS A 813 -21.81 -15.43 -75.43
CA HIS A 813 -20.52 -16.08 -75.47
C HIS A 813 -19.64 -15.33 -76.47
N VAL A 814 -18.56 -14.67 -76.04
CA VAL A 814 -17.42 -14.34 -76.93
C VAL A 814 -16.10 -14.41 -76.15
N ARG A 815 -15.18 -15.19 -76.71
CA ARG A 815 -13.79 -15.44 -76.29
C ARG A 815 -12.95 -14.17 -76.28
N HIS A 816 -11.99 -14.07 -75.35
CA HIS A 816 -10.58 -13.83 -75.70
C HIS A 816 -9.63 -14.33 -74.62
N SER A 817 -8.44 -14.73 -75.06
CA SER A 817 -7.45 -15.58 -74.42
C SER A 817 -6.38 -14.82 -73.63
N LYS A 818 -5.93 -15.46 -72.53
CA LYS A 818 -4.55 -15.70 -72.04
C LYS A 818 -3.50 -14.57 -71.94
N GLU A 819 -2.83 -14.64 -70.77
CA GLU A 819 -1.38 -14.40 -70.50
C GLU A 819 -0.93 -12.93 -70.50
N THR A 820 -0.13 -12.37 -69.58
CA THR A 820 0.96 -12.82 -68.67
C THR A 820 1.20 -11.66 -67.66
N ALA A 821 1.31 -11.87 -66.34
CA ALA A 821 2.50 -12.19 -65.52
C ALA A 821 3.61 -11.11 -65.40
N GLN A 822 4.10 -10.97 -64.15
CA GLN A 822 5.26 -10.23 -63.61
C GLN A 822 4.96 -8.76 -63.19
N LEU A 823 5.17 -8.33 -61.94
CA LEU A 823 6.03 -8.80 -60.83
C LEU A 823 5.39 -8.45 -59.48
#